data_AF-A0AAJ6AEG9-F1
#
_entry.id   AF-A0AAJ6AEG9-F1
#
_cell.length_a   1.000
_cell.length_b   1.000
_cell.length_c   1.000
_cell.angle_alpha   90.00
_cell.angle_beta   90.00
_cell.angle_gamma   90.00
#
_symmetry.space_group_name_H-M   'P 1'
#
loop_
_entity.id
_entity.type
_entity.pdbx_description
1 polymer ?
#
loop_
_entity_poly.entity_id
_entity_poly.type
_entity_poly.pdbx_seq_one_letter_code
_entity_poly.pdbx_strand_id
1 'polypeptide(L)'
;MTNIFTGETGSATYTLIVREAIPISNAVFATVPANSSNNAITLNITGGVAASVAIATGASHGTAIASGTSVTYTPASGYSGSDSFTYTATNGSGTSAPATVSVTITPPTLSFSPASGALPAGVVSTAYSQTVTASGGTSPYSYSTTGTQPPGLTLNLSSGAITGTPTTSGDYSFSVTAADANGATTSAAYTIAITPPPTTFVFSPAGAALTDAMAGEAYSQQISATGGTGVKIYSLASGSLPNGLVLNISTGELTGPLAPDTQGDYSFAIQGRDGNGATGTASYTLKVRTRSISVLDKVINVPAGSTPADVYLNGGATGGPFTSAVLAFVEPANAGTAMIIQGELAQAGPVTTPVGWYLHYTPNPAYSGQARVGYKLLSALGASNTGTVTYNLSYDAGKVAEDIDGLVHGFVQSRQNMIANTIEVPGLLQRRQMLKATDPISARMTPSQEGMMFGFSTSLSQMQAADGDAEAASVTFNVWVSGAFLAYDDKKNDSSGKWGSFAMVNMGADYLLSERALIGLSLHYDRMTDPTDEDAELTGNGWLVGPYASLEIGKGVFWNGSLSYGGSSNTINTEFWDGNFETTRWMADTSLEGQWNLDEETTISPKLRAIYFSEKVDDYTVKNSSGDAITIDGFNEDQFRVSLGAEIARSFVLENGTKLKPKLGLTGGFSGIDGAGAFGAVTAGVSLQTMNFWMLDTSLLFNIEGDGKKSVGAKVAAAKKF
;
A
#
# COMPACT_ATOMS: atom_id res chain seq x y z
N MET A 1 72.78 -140.43 -36.59
CA MET A 1 72.29 -141.26 -35.47
C MET A 1 70.97 -140.67 -35.04
N THR A 2 69.79 -141.27 -35.29
CA THR A 2 69.27 -142.53 -34.72
C THR A 2 68.62 -142.31 -33.34
N ASN A 3 67.34 -142.69 -33.27
CA ASN A 3 66.46 -143.04 -32.13
C ASN A 3 65.84 -141.91 -31.28
N ILE A 4 64.51 -141.69 -31.38
CA ILE A 4 63.39 -142.39 -30.70
C ILE A 4 63.36 -142.09 -29.20
N PHE A 5 62.40 -141.26 -28.75
CA PHE A 5 61.55 -141.35 -27.55
C PHE A 5 60.43 -140.28 -27.73
N THR A 6 59.13 -140.54 -27.98
CA THR A 6 58.05 -141.22 -27.21
C THR A 6 57.83 -140.70 -25.79
N GLY A 7 56.62 -140.16 -25.54
CA GLY A 7 55.93 -140.06 -24.23
C GLY A 7 56.61 -139.16 -23.19
N GLU A 8 55.99 -138.17 -22.58
CA GLU A 8 54.65 -138.16 -21.98
C GLU A 8 54.15 -136.69 -21.93
N THR A 9 52.91 -136.44 -22.36
CA THR A 9 52.19 -135.22 -22.00
C THR A 9 51.65 -135.35 -20.58
N GLY A 10 52.27 -134.65 -19.63
CA GLY A 10 51.74 -134.46 -18.28
C GLY A 10 51.29 -133.00 -18.10
N SER A 11 50.00 -132.79 -17.83
CA SER A 11 49.50 -131.49 -17.38
C SER A 11 49.77 -131.34 -15.88
N ALA A 12 50.50 -130.29 -15.50
CA ALA A 12 50.68 -129.88 -14.11
C ALA A 12 49.93 -128.56 -13.89
N THR A 13 48.96 -128.55 -13.01
CA THR A 13 48.26 -127.34 -12.57
C THR A 13 49.17 -126.57 -11.63
N TYR A 14 49.64 -125.39 -12.05
CA TYR A 14 50.29 -124.42 -11.17
C TYR A 14 49.25 -123.42 -10.67
N THR A 15 49.08 -123.32 -9.35
CA THR A 15 48.36 -122.20 -8.76
C THR A 15 49.33 -121.04 -8.60
N LEU A 16 49.22 -120.02 -9.46
CA LEU A 16 49.89 -118.74 -9.23
C LEU A 16 49.05 -117.93 -8.23
N ILE A 17 49.52 -117.81 -6.99
CA ILE A 17 48.96 -116.82 -6.06
C ILE A 17 49.62 -115.49 -6.37
N VAL A 18 48.93 -114.59 -7.07
CA VAL A 18 49.32 -113.18 -7.12
C VAL A 18 48.83 -112.52 -5.84
N ARG A 19 49.75 -112.18 -4.93
CA ARG A 19 49.42 -111.36 -3.75
C ARG A 19 49.44 -109.89 -4.15
N GLU A 20 48.42 -109.14 -3.74
CA GLU A 20 48.42 -107.68 -3.87
C GLU A 20 49.57 -107.11 -3.01
N ALA A 21 50.34 -106.17 -3.54
CA ALA A 21 51.44 -105.54 -2.81
C ALA A 21 50.90 -104.52 -1.78
N ILE A 22 51.63 -104.26 -0.71
CA ILE A 22 51.30 -103.16 0.23
C ILE A 22 51.60 -101.82 -0.47
N PRO A 23 50.80 -100.76 -0.27
CA PRO A 23 51.11 -99.42 -0.79
C PRO A 23 52.40 -98.87 -0.17
N ILE A 24 53.09 -98.02 -0.91
CA ILE A 24 54.32 -97.32 -0.50
C ILE A 24 54.03 -95.82 -0.56
N SER A 25 53.90 -95.18 0.59
CA SER A 25 53.82 -93.72 0.69
C SER A 25 55.22 -93.10 0.51
N ASN A 26 55.32 -92.06 -0.31
CA ASN A 26 56.56 -91.32 -0.56
C ASN A 26 56.42 -89.86 -0.11
N ALA A 27 57.54 -89.17 0.09
CA ALA A 27 57.52 -87.76 0.50
C ALA A 27 56.94 -86.85 -0.58
N VAL A 28 56.24 -85.78 -0.16
CA VAL A 28 55.59 -84.79 -1.03
C VAL A 28 55.92 -83.38 -0.55
N PHE A 29 56.07 -82.45 -1.49
CA PHE A 29 56.16 -81.01 -1.23
C PHE A 29 54.93 -80.30 -1.78
N ALA A 30 54.35 -79.40 -0.99
CA ALA A 30 53.21 -78.57 -1.40
C ALA A 30 53.43 -77.12 -1.01
N THR A 31 52.87 -76.19 -1.80
CA THR A 31 52.84 -74.76 -1.47
C THR A 31 51.39 -74.30 -1.44
N VAL A 32 50.99 -73.61 -0.39
CA VAL A 32 49.62 -73.13 -0.19
C VAL A 32 49.63 -71.67 0.28
N PRO A 33 48.66 -70.82 -0.10
CA PRO A 33 48.60 -69.45 0.42
C PRO A 33 48.20 -69.41 1.89
N ALA A 34 48.75 -68.47 2.68
CA ALA A 34 48.20 -68.15 4.01
C ALA A 34 46.71 -67.80 3.90
N ASN A 35 45.93 -68.13 4.94
CA ASN A 35 44.48 -67.92 5.00
C ASN A 35 43.64 -68.63 3.92
N SER A 36 44.23 -69.55 3.15
CA SER A 36 43.48 -70.45 2.27
C SER A 36 42.85 -71.60 3.06
N SER A 37 41.92 -72.33 2.44
CA SER A 37 41.27 -73.49 3.05
C SER A 37 41.13 -74.63 2.06
N ASN A 38 41.18 -75.87 2.54
CA ASN A 38 40.94 -77.09 1.78
C ASN A 38 41.86 -77.27 0.56
N ASN A 39 43.13 -76.85 0.67
CA ASN A 39 44.09 -77.02 -0.41
C ASN A 39 44.36 -78.50 -0.64
N ALA A 40 44.11 -79.00 -1.85
CA ALA A 40 44.34 -80.41 -2.18
C ALA A 40 45.84 -80.73 -2.21
N ILE A 41 46.24 -81.79 -1.52
CA ILE A 41 47.62 -82.31 -1.51
C ILE A 41 47.67 -83.56 -2.39
N THR A 42 48.37 -83.46 -3.51
CA THR A 42 48.61 -84.61 -4.40
C THR A 42 49.61 -85.56 -3.74
N LEU A 43 49.12 -86.67 -3.21
CA LEU A 43 49.95 -87.69 -2.56
C LEU A 43 50.74 -88.51 -3.58
N ASN A 44 51.94 -88.95 -3.21
CA ASN A 44 52.77 -89.83 -4.03
C ASN A 44 52.76 -91.25 -3.44
N ILE A 45 51.88 -92.10 -3.95
CA ILE A 45 51.73 -93.49 -3.49
C ILE A 45 52.08 -94.44 -4.63
N THR A 46 53.02 -95.35 -4.38
CA THR A 46 53.49 -96.37 -5.34
C THR A 46 53.32 -97.78 -4.75
N GLY A 47 53.68 -98.84 -5.50
CA GLY A 47 53.48 -100.23 -5.04
C GLY A 47 52.04 -100.71 -5.22
N GLY A 48 51.40 -101.19 -4.14
CA GLY A 48 49.99 -101.55 -4.16
C GLY A 48 49.05 -100.36 -4.32
N VAL A 49 47.88 -100.57 -4.95
CA VAL A 49 46.85 -99.53 -5.06
C VAL A 49 46.24 -99.28 -3.69
N ALA A 50 46.33 -98.04 -3.19
CA ALA A 50 45.76 -97.68 -1.90
C ALA A 50 44.22 -97.64 -1.95
N ALA A 51 43.57 -98.22 -0.94
CA ALA A 51 42.13 -98.11 -0.73
C ALA A 51 41.77 -96.90 0.16
N SER A 52 42.66 -96.53 1.09
CA SER A 52 42.51 -95.34 1.93
C SER A 52 43.85 -94.75 2.34
N VAL A 53 43.83 -93.49 2.77
CA VAL A 53 44.94 -92.81 3.44
C VAL A 53 44.51 -92.29 4.81
N ALA A 54 45.46 -92.15 5.72
CA ALA A 54 45.25 -91.59 7.05
C ALA A 54 46.40 -90.65 7.42
N ILE A 55 46.10 -89.62 8.23
CA ILE A 55 47.11 -88.74 8.81
C ILE A 55 47.72 -89.44 10.03
N ALA A 56 49.01 -89.71 9.99
CA ALA A 56 49.74 -90.39 11.07
C ALA A 56 50.26 -89.39 12.12
N THR A 57 50.69 -88.21 11.70
CA THR A 57 51.06 -87.10 12.59
C THR A 57 50.52 -85.81 12.00
N GLY A 58 49.74 -85.07 12.79
CA GLY A 58 49.14 -83.80 12.36
C GLY A 58 50.18 -82.70 12.15
N ALA A 59 49.78 -81.67 11.41
CA ALA A 59 50.60 -80.49 11.19
C ALA A 59 50.56 -79.55 12.40
N SER A 60 51.60 -78.72 12.58
CA SER A 60 51.71 -77.82 13.74
C SER A 60 51.07 -76.44 13.47
N HIS A 61 50.95 -76.06 12.20
CA HIS A 61 50.48 -74.74 11.78
C HIS A 61 49.38 -74.81 10.72
N GLY A 62 48.62 -75.91 10.75
CA GLY A 62 47.45 -76.14 9.92
C GLY A 62 46.82 -77.49 10.23
N THR A 63 45.72 -77.78 9.54
CA THR A 63 44.97 -79.03 9.70
C THR A 63 45.02 -79.80 8.39
N ALA A 64 45.58 -81.01 8.43
CA ALA A 64 45.51 -81.98 7.35
C ALA A 64 44.34 -82.93 7.59
N ILE A 65 43.50 -83.14 6.58
CA ILE A 65 42.32 -84.02 6.66
C ILE A 65 42.43 -85.05 5.54
N ALA A 66 42.46 -86.33 5.91
CA ALA A 66 42.42 -87.45 4.97
C ALA A 66 40.96 -87.83 4.64
N SER A 67 40.66 -88.06 3.36
CA SER A 67 39.37 -88.56 2.91
C SER A 67 39.54 -89.46 1.68
N GLY A 68 39.12 -90.72 1.80
CA GLY A 68 39.39 -91.73 0.78
C GLY A 68 40.89 -91.89 0.57
N THR A 69 41.38 -91.59 -0.64
CA THR A 69 42.80 -91.63 -1.03
C THR A 69 43.44 -90.24 -1.15
N SER A 70 42.75 -89.19 -0.72
CA SER A 70 43.19 -87.79 -0.84
C SER A 70 43.42 -87.14 0.52
N VAL A 71 44.25 -86.09 0.55
CA VAL A 71 44.42 -85.22 1.72
C VAL A 71 44.16 -83.77 1.30
N THR A 72 43.44 -83.03 2.13
CA THR A 72 43.38 -81.56 2.06
C THR A 72 44.12 -80.96 3.23
N TYR A 73 44.71 -79.77 3.02
CA TYR A 73 45.42 -79.02 4.03
C TYR A 73 44.88 -77.59 4.13
N THR A 74 44.58 -77.16 5.34
CA THR A 74 44.15 -75.80 5.67
C THR A 74 45.16 -75.19 6.63
N PRO A 75 45.95 -74.17 6.23
CA PRO A 75 46.81 -73.42 7.14
C PRO A 75 46.05 -72.84 8.32
N ALA A 76 46.72 -72.66 9.45
CA ALA A 76 46.23 -71.80 10.52
C ALA A 76 46.12 -70.35 10.02
N SER A 77 45.06 -69.65 10.41
CA SER A 77 44.86 -68.26 9.97
C SER A 77 46.03 -67.38 10.40
N GLY A 78 46.54 -66.57 9.48
CA GLY A 78 47.64 -65.64 9.68
C GLY A 78 49.04 -66.27 9.63
N TYR A 79 49.17 -67.61 9.64
CA TYR A 79 50.48 -68.26 9.59
C TYR A 79 51.06 -68.27 8.18
N SER A 80 52.36 -68.03 8.07
CA SER A 80 53.16 -68.29 6.88
C SER A 80 54.53 -68.82 7.28
N GLY A 81 55.12 -69.69 6.47
CA GLY A 81 56.33 -70.44 6.81
C GLY A 81 56.19 -71.91 6.49
N SER A 82 57.11 -72.73 7.00
CA SER A 82 57.08 -74.18 6.81
C SER A 82 56.14 -74.84 7.82
N ASP A 83 55.45 -75.89 7.37
CA ASP A 83 54.73 -76.85 8.20
C ASP A 83 54.90 -78.26 7.62
N SER A 84 54.59 -79.30 8.37
CA SER A 84 54.68 -80.67 7.87
C SER A 84 53.75 -81.60 8.62
N PHE A 85 53.24 -82.61 7.92
CA PHE A 85 52.47 -83.71 8.50
C PHE A 85 52.88 -85.03 7.85
N THR A 86 52.57 -86.16 8.48
CA THR A 86 52.87 -87.48 7.91
C THR A 86 51.60 -88.24 7.56
N TYR A 87 51.65 -89.08 6.53
CA TYR A 87 50.52 -89.88 6.07
C TYR A 87 50.91 -91.33 5.80
N THR A 88 49.95 -92.24 5.98
CA THR A 88 50.06 -93.67 5.63
C THR A 88 48.98 -94.02 4.61
N ALA A 89 49.26 -95.01 3.75
CA ALA A 89 48.32 -95.55 2.78
C ALA A 89 48.04 -97.03 3.08
N THR A 90 46.78 -97.45 2.98
CA THR A 90 46.32 -98.80 3.35
C THR A 90 45.53 -99.45 2.21
N ASN A 91 45.75 -100.74 1.99
CA ASN A 91 44.88 -101.60 1.16
C ASN A 91 44.62 -102.94 1.85
N GLY A 92 43.99 -103.89 1.15
CA GLY A 92 43.66 -105.22 1.69
C GLY A 92 44.88 -106.06 2.11
N SER A 93 46.10 -105.66 1.71
CA SER A 93 47.35 -106.38 2.00
C SER A 93 48.15 -105.78 3.15
N GLY A 94 47.90 -104.53 3.55
CA GLY A 94 48.56 -103.88 4.68
C GLY A 94 48.58 -102.35 4.64
N THR A 95 49.24 -101.75 5.64
CA THR A 95 49.46 -100.30 5.74
C THR A 95 50.93 -99.96 5.49
N SER A 96 51.21 -98.91 4.73
CA SER A 96 52.55 -98.43 4.41
C SER A 96 53.28 -97.90 5.66
N ALA A 97 54.62 -97.76 5.56
CA ALA A 97 55.34 -96.86 6.47
C ALA A 97 54.85 -95.41 6.27
N PRO A 98 54.89 -94.55 7.31
CA PRO A 98 54.53 -93.14 7.18
C PRO A 98 55.50 -92.38 6.26
N ALA A 99 54.97 -91.50 5.42
CA ALA A 99 55.76 -90.55 4.63
C ALA A 99 55.42 -89.10 4.99
N THR A 100 56.37 -88.19 4.78
CA THR A 100 56.23 -86.78 5.16
C THR A 100 55.72 -85.94 4.00
N VAL A 101 54.70 -85.12 4.26
CA VAL A 101 54.33 -83.98 3.42
C VAL A 101 54.93 -82.73 4.04
N SER A 102 55.81 -82.06 3.29
CA SER A 102 56.33 -80.74 3.64
C SER A 102 55.50 -79.66 2.96
N VAL A 103 54.90 -78.76 3.74
CA VAL A 103 54.04 -77.69 3.24
C VAL A 103 54.74 -76.34 3.45
N THR A 104 54.85 -75.55 2.39
CA THR A 104 55.28 -74.15 2.46
C THR A 104 54.05 -73.26 2.38
N ILE A 105 53.76 -72.49 3.43
CA ILE A 105 52.65 -71.54 3.47
C ILE A 105 53.17 -70.15 3.09
N THR A 106 52.72 -69.60 1.96
CA THR A 106 53.19 -68.27 1.51
C THR A 106 52.55 -67.14 2.34
N PRO A 107 53.26 -66.04 2.62
CA PRO A 107 52.70 -64.88 3.32
C PRO A 107 51.41 -64.34 2.68
N PRO A 108 50.50 -63.73 3.45
CA PRO A 108 49.32 -63.08 2.89
C PRO A 108 49.71 -61.88 2.02
N THR A 109 48.99 -61.70 0.91
CA THR A 109 49.15 -60.54 0.02
C THR A 109 48.32 -59.38 0.56
N LEU A 110 48.99 -58.30 0.96
CA LEU A 110 48.35 -57.08 1.42
C LEU A 110 48.06 -56.11 0.27
N SER A 111 46.93 -55.40 0.33
CA SER A 111 46.52 -54.39 -0.65
C SER A 111 46.15 -53.08 0.03
N PHE A 112 46.30 -51.96 -0.68
CA PHE A 112 45.93 -50.63 -0.22
C PHE A 112 44.65 -50.12 -0.88
N SER A 113 43.85 -49.40 -0.10
CA SER A 113 42.73 -48.57 -0.58
C SER A 113 42.89 -47.14 -0.06
N PRO A 114 43.01 -46.13 -0.94
CA PRO A 114 43.12 -46.23 -2.40
C PRO A 114 44.42 -46.92 -2.86
N ALA A 115 44.42 -47.48 -4.08
CA ALA A 115 45.62 -48.04 -4.70
C ALA A 115 46.71 -46.97 -4.92
N SER A 116 47.95 -47.40 -5.20
CA SER A 116 49.07 -46.47 -5.46
C SER A 116 48.73 -45.45 -6.54
N GLY A 117 49.03 -44.18 -6.31
CA GLY A 117 48.73 -43.10 -7.25
C GLY A 117 48.53 -41.75 -6.59
N ALA A 118 47.90 -40.83 -7.32
CA ALA A 118 47.62 -39.49 -6.83
C ALA A 118 46.48 -39.51 -5.81
N LEU A 119 46.73 -38.92 -4.64
CA LEU A 119 45.68 -38.55 -3.69
C LEU A 119 45.09 -37.19 -4.09
N PRO A 120 43.89 -36.84 -3.62
CA PRO A 120 43.33 -35.50 -3.83
C PRO A 120 44.34 -34.40 -3.50
N ALA A 121 44.39 -33.37 -4.34
CA ALA A 121 45.28 -32.24 -4.16
C ALA A 121 44.92 -31.45 -2.89
N GLY A 122 45.94 -30.87 -2.25
CA GLY A 122 45.79 -29.93 -1.14
C GLY A 122 46.06 -28.49 -1.58
N VAL A 123 45.70 -27.55 -0.71
CA VAL A 123 46.00 -26.12 -0.86
C VAL A 123 46.76 -25.68 0.37
N VAL A 124 47.84 -24.89 0.20
CA VAL A 124 48.58 -24.32 1.34
C VAL A 124 47.61 -23.63 2.31
N SER A 125 47.85 -23.79 3.62
CA SER A 125 47.04 -23.21 4.70
C SER A 125 45.59 -23.70 4.79
N THR A 126 45.21 -24.75 4.04
CA THR A 126 43.88 -25.39 4.13
C THR A 126 44.00 -26.77 4.77
N ALA A 127 43.12 -27.09 5.72
CA ALA A 127 43.14 -28.40 6.37
C ALA A 127 42.98 -29.54 5.34
N TYR A 128 43.86 -30.54 5.44
CA TYR A 128 43.91 -31.71 4.57
C TYR A 128 43.68 -32.97 5.41
N SER A 129 42.88 -33.90 4.90
CA SER A 129 42.60 -35.17 5.58
C SER A 129 42.25 -36.25 4.57
N GLN A 130 43.16 -37.18 4.33
CA GLN A 130 42.96 -38.37 3.50
C GLN A 130 43.42 -39.61 4.26
N THR A 131 42.85 -40.78 3.98
CA THR A 131 43.23 -42.03 4.66
C THR A 131 43.60 -43.09 3.64
N VAL A 132 44.71 -43.78 3.91
CA VAL A 132 45.16 -44.96 3.17
C VAL A 132 45.02 -46.17 4.08
N THR A 133 44.24 -47.16 3.68
CA THR A 133 43.96 -48.36 4.49
C THR A 133 44.54 -49.62 3.86
N ALA A 134 45.15 -50.48 4.67
CA ALA A 134 45.65 -51.79 4.25
C ALA A 134 44.63 -52.90 4.55
N SER A 135 44.58 -53.92 3.70
CA SER A 135 43.71 -55.09 3.86
C SER A 135 44.35 -56.37 3.30
N GLY A 136 43.82 -57.54 3.67
CA GLY A 136 44.30 -58.84 3.18
C GLY A 136 45.21 -59.62 4.13
N GLY A 137 45.62 -59.02 5.26
CA GLY A 137 46.40 -59.66 6.33
C GLY A 137 45.67 -59.70 7.68
N THR A 138 46.41 -59.89 8.76
CA THR A 138 45.88 -59.98 10.12
C THR A 138 45.96 -58.63 10.85
N SER A 139 44.82 -58.13 11.33
CA SER A 139 44.73 -56.91 12.16
C SER A 139 45.45 -57.09 13.52
N PRO A 140 46.03 -56.04 14.15
CA PRO A 140 46.09 -54.65 13.68
C PRO A 140 47.13 -54.38 12.60
N TYR A 141 46.84 -53.40 11.74
CA TYR A 141 47.79 -52.88 10.77
C TYR A 141 48.59 -51.72 11.36
N SER A 142 49.87 -51.66 11.06
CA SER A 142 50.74 -50.53 11.35
C SER A 142 51.22 -49.90 10.04
N TYR A 143 51.33 -48.58 10.03
CA TYR A 143 51.73 -47.80 8.86
C TYR A 143 53.04 -47.07 9.14
N SER A 144 53.84 -46.90 8.10
CA SER A 144 55.02 -46.05 8.10
C SER A 144 55.16 -45.37 6.74
N THR A 145 56.00 -44.35 6.67
CA THR A 145 56.19 -43.57 5.45
C THR A 145 57.66 -43.32 5.18
N THR A 146 58.03 -43.30 3.90
CA THR A 146 59.36 -42.94 3.42
C THR A 146 59.25 -41.98 2.23
N GLY A 147 60.26 -41.14 2.02
CA GLY A 147 60.23 -40.08 1.00
C GLY A 147 59.81 -38.72 1.54
N THR A 148 59.51 -37.78 0.65
CA THR A 148 59.25 -36.39 0.99
C THR A 148 57.76 -36.17 1.18
N GLN A 149 57.31 -36.03 2.43
CA GLN A 149 55.92 -35.66 2.73
C GLN A 149 55.72 -34.14 2.56
N PRO A 150 54.49 -33.69 2.20
CA PRO A 150 54.16 -32.27 2.25
C PRO A 150 54.40 -31.71 3.66
N PRO A 151 55.22 -30.65 3.82
CA PRO A 151 55.45 -30.01 5.11
C PRO A 151 54.14 -29.58 5.76
N GLY A 152 53.89 -30.01 6.99
CA GLY A 152 52.65 -29.71 7.73
C GLY A 152 51.57 -30.79 7.63
N LEU A 153 51.80 -31.87 6.87
CA LEU A 153 50.99 -33.10 6.93
C LEU A 153 51.74 -34.19 7.70
N THR A 154 50.99 -35.06 8.38
CA THR A 154 51.52 -36.17 9.17
C THR A 154 50.72 -37.43 8.91
N LEU A 155 51.40 -38.59 8.84
CA LEU A 155 50.76 -39.90 8.76
C LEU A 155 50.52 -40.46 10.17
N ASN A 156 49.28 -40.83 10.47
CA ASN A 156 48.94 -41.59 11.65
C ASN A 156 49.32 -43.08 11.46
N LEU A 157 50.23 -43.56 12.30
CA LEU A 157 50.83 -44.90 12.16
C LEU A 157 49.89 -46.06 12.50
N SER A 158 48.71 -45.80 13.10
CA SER A 158 47.72 -46.85 13.43
C SER A 158 46.47 -46.81 12.56
N SER A 159 46.11 -45.65 12.00
CA SER A 159 44.91 -45.50 11.16
C SER A 159 45.19 -45.30 9.66
N GLY A 160 46.43 -44.96 9.29
CA GLY A 160 46.78 -44.63 7.91
C GLY A 160 46.26 -43.26 7.45
N ALA A 161 45.76 -42.44 8.38
CA ALA A 161 45.27 -41.09 8.09
C ALA A 161 46.42 -40.10 7.89
N ILE A 162 46.42 -39.39 6.77
CA ILE A 162 47.32 -38.29 6.43
C ILE A 162 46.56 -36.99 6.71
N THR A 163 46.90 -36.32 7.81
CA THR A 163 46.19 -35.13 8.26
C THR A 163 47.15 -33.99 8.58
N GLY A 164 46.65 -32.76 8.48
CA GLY A 164 47.38 -31.56 8.86
C GLY A 164 47.01 -30.36 8.01
N THR A 165 47.86 -29.33 8.02
CA THR A 165 47.72 -28.14 7.19
C THR A 165 49.03 -27.95 6.42
N PRO A 166 49.04 -28.13 5.09
CA PRO A 166 50.26 -28.06 4.31
C PRO A 166 50.75 -26.60 4.25
N THR A 167 52.07 -26.41 4.34
CA THR A 167 52.70 -25.08 4.49
C THR A 167 53.46 -24.63 3.25
N THR A 168 53.81 -25.55 2.34
CA THR A 168 54.61 -25.25 1.15
C THR A 168 53.97 -25.90 -0.08
N SER A 169 53.72 -25.09 -1.13
CA SER A 169 53.24 -25.59 -2.41
C SER A 169 54.29 -26.42 -3.13
N GLY A 170 53.88 -27.47 -3.81
CA GLY A 170 54.75 -28.38 -4.55
C GLY A 170 54.10 -29.74 -4.73
N ASP A 171 54.70 -30.56 -5.59
CA ASP A 171 54.31 -31.95 -5.77
C ASP A 171 55.20 -32.83 -4.89
N TYR A 172 54.57 -33.61 -4.00
CA TYR A 172 55.26 -34.45 -3.03
C TYR A 172 55.01 -35.91 -3.34
N SER A 173 56.08 -36.68 -3.48
CA SER A 173 56.05 -38.13 -3.68
C SER A 173 56.62 -38.84 -2.46
N PHE A 174 55.82 -39.75 -1.88
CA PHE A 174 56.20 -40.55 -0.73
C PHE A 174 55.58 -41.95 -0.84
N SER A 175 56.19 -42.92 -0.17
CA SER A 175 55.67 -44.27 -0.06
C SER A 175 55.05 -44.48 1.31
N VAL A 176 53.94 -45.20 1.36
CA VAL A 176 53.34 -45.71 2.60
C VAL A 176 53.54 -47.22 2.64
N THR A 177 54.13 -47.70 3.72
CA THR A 177 54.33 -49.12 3.99
C THR A 177 53.40 -49.54 5.11
N ALA A 178 52.61 -50.59 4.89
CA ALA A 178 51.76 -51.19 5.89
C ALA A 178 52.28 -52.58 6.28
N ALA A 179 52.28 -52.88 7.57
CA ALA A 179 52.59 -54.18 8.13
C ALA A 179 51.39 -54.72 8.91
N ASP A 180 51.07 -55.99 8.74
CA ASP A 180 50.06 -56.68 9.53
C ASP A 180 50.67 -57.20 10.86
N ALA A 181 49.82 -57.75 11.74
CA ALA A 181 50.24 -58.23 13.06
C ALA A 181 51.25 -59.40 13.01
N ASN A 182 51.32 -60.11 11.88
CA ASN A 182 52.18 -61.28 11.68
C ASN A 182 53.44 -60.95 10.85
N GLY A 183 53.67 -59.67 10.55
CA GLY A 183 54.87 -59.20 9.85
C GLY A 183 54.81 -59.27 8.33
N ALA A 184 53.65 -59.58 7.73
CA ALA A 184 53.48 -59.39 6.29
C ALA A 184 53.48 -57.89 5.98
N THR A 185 54.13 -57.49 4.89
CA THR A 185 54.27 -56.08 4.52
C THR A 185 53.86 -55.81 3.08
N THR A 186 53.41 -54.58 2.81
CA THR A 186 53.20 -54.05 1.46
C THR A 186 53.56 -52.57 1.43
N SER A 187 53.93 -52.07 0.25
CA SER A 187 54.29 -50.67 0.06
C SER A 187 53.64 -50.11 -1.21
N ALA A 188 53.05 -48.92 -1.11
CA ALA A 188 52.47 -48.20 -2.23
C ALA A 188 53.02 -46.76 -2.31
N ALA A 189 53.29 -46.30 -3.53
CA ALA A 189 53.70 -44.92 -3.78
C ALA A 189 52.48 -44.02 -3.94
N TYR A 190 52.52 -42.85 -3.31
CA TYR A 190 51.50 -41.82 -3.39
C TYR A 190 52.10 -40.48 -3.79
N THR A 191 51.30 -39.68 -4.50
CA THR A 191 51.60 -38.28 -4.76
C THR A 191 50.52 -37.37 -4.20
N ILE A 192 50.92 -36.24 -3.61
CA ILE A 192 50.02 -35.15 -3.21
C ILE A 192 50.54 -33.87 -3.87
N ALA A 193 49.71 -33.27 -4.73
CA ALA A 193 49.93 -31.92 -5.25
C ALA A 193 49.43 -30.91 -4.22
N ILE A 194 50.32 -30.05 -3.71
CA ILE A 194 49.94 -28.89 -2.89
C ILE A 194 50.01 -27.65 -3.77
N THR A 195 48.85 -27.07 -4.06
CA THR A 195 48.75 -25.84 -4.83
C THR A 195 48.87 -24.61 -3.94
N PRO A 196 49.43 -23.48 -4.43
CA PRO A 196 49.35 -22.21 -3.73
C PRO A 196 47.88 -21.78 -3.56
N PRO A 197 47.55 -20.96 -2.54
CA PRO A 197 46.20 -20.47 -2.36
C PRO A 197 45.78 -19.58 -3.54
N PRO A 198 44.49 -19.54 -3.93
CA PRO A 198 44.02 -18.71 -5.04
C PRO A 198 44.26 -17.22 -4.73
N THR A 199 44.95 -16.53 -5.64
CA THR A 199 45.36 -15.12 -5.53
C THR A 199 44.47 -14.14 -6.30
N THR A 200 43.33 -14.59 -6.83
CA THR A 200 42.44 -13.71 -7.61
C THR A 200 41.60 -12.84 -6.68
N PHE A 201 41.58 -11.54 -6.98
CA PHE A 201 40.73 -10.56 -6.31
C PHE A 201 39.72 -10.00 -7.32
N VAL A 202 38.46 -9.92 -6.92
CA VAL A 202 37.39 -9.27 -7.69
C VAL A 202 36.86 -8.10 -6.88
N PHE A 203 37.01 -6.90 -7.41
CA PHE A 203 36.54 -5.68 -6.78
C PHE A 203 35.10 -5.37 -7.19
N SER A 204 34.32 -4.82 -6.26
CA SER A 204 33.01 -4.24 -6.50
C SER A 204 32.98 -2.84 -5.88
N PRO A 205 32.86 -1.78 -6.69
CA PRO A 205 32.83 -1.77 -8.16
C PRO A 205 34.15 -2.25 -8.80
N ALA A 206 34.10 -2.82 -10.02
CA ALA A 206 35.21 -3.51 -10.70
C ALA A 206 36.38 -2.62 -11.19
N GLY A 207 36.48 -1.39 -10.70
CA GLY A 207 37.42 -0.37 -11.17
C GLY A 207 36.85 0.41 -12.35
N ALA A 208 36.42 1.66 -12.10
CA ALA A 208 35.79 2.52 -13.09
C ALA A 208 35.74 3.99 -12.61
N ALA A 209 35.08 4.85 -13.37
CA ALA A 209 34.64 6.15 -12.88
C ALA A 209 33.62 5.97 -11.75
N LEU A 210 33.92 6.56 -10.61
CA LEU A 210 33.00 6.70 -9.49
C LEU A 210 32.04 7.86 -9.75
N THR A 211 30.98 7.96 -8.96
CA THR A 211 30.06 9.10 -9.02
C THR A 211 30.81 10.40 -8.77
N ASP A 212 30.55 11.42 -9.60
CA ASP A 212 31.12 12.76 -9.43
C ASP A 212 30.85 13.25 -8.00
N ALA A 213 31.89 13.80 -7.37
CA ALA A 213 31.79 14.42 -6.07
C ALA A 213 31.82 15.95 -6.18
N MET A 214 31.47 16.64 -5.11
CA MET A 214 31.54 18.11 -5.03
C MET A 214 32.51 18.52 -3.93
N ALA A 215 33.35 19.52 -4.22
CA ALA A 215 34.25 20.07 -3.23
C ALA A 215 33.46 20.62 -2.02
N GLY A 216 33.89 20.32 -0.80
CA GLY A 216 33.23 20.74 0.44
C GLY A 216 32.07 19.86 0.92
N GLU A 217 31.64 18.86 0.13
CA GLU A 217 30.51 17.97 0.49
C GLU A 217 30.99 16.63 1.03
N ALA A 218 30.10 15.95 1.78
CA ALA A 218 30.32 14.58 2.19
C ALA A 218 30.33 13.64 0.99
N TYR A 219 31.24 12.67 1.00
CA TYR A 219 31.32 11.62 0.00
C TYR A 219 31.51 10.27 0.71
N SER A 220 30.71 9.27 0.32
CA SER A 220 30.88 7.89 0.76
C SER A 220 30.75 6.96 -0.45
N GLN A 221 31.73 6.08 -0.62
CA GLN A 221 31.72 5.02 -1.63
C GLN A 221 32.36 3.77 -1.07
N GLN A 222 31.59 2.69 -0.98
CA GLN A 222 32.10 1.38 -0.56
C GLN A 222 32.88 0.73 -1.72
N ILE A 223 34.09 0.25 -1.43
CA ILE A 223 34.89 -0.57 -2.33
C ILE A 223 35.18 -1.89 -1.64
N SER A 224 34.65 -2.98 -2.18
CA SER A 224 34.79 -4.31 -1.60
C SER A 224 35.61 -5.22 -2.52
N ALA A 225 36.48 -6.04 -1.94
CA ALA A 225 37.26 -7.06 -2.66
C ALA A 225 36.85 -8.46 -2.19
N THR A 226 36.49 -9.31 -3.15
CA THR A 226 36.21 -10.74 -2.94
C THR A 226 37.34 -11.60 -3.53
N GLY A 227 37.48 -12.83 -3.08
CA GLY A 227 38.67 -13.66 -3.35
C GLY A 227 39.73 -13.57 -2.24
N GLY A 228 40.92 -14.14 -2.47
CA GLY A 228 41.97 -14.30 -1.47
C GLY A 228 41.58 -15.13 -0.23
N THR A 229 42.46 -15.18 0.76
CA THR A 229 42.32 -16.00 1.98
C THR A 229 42.35 -15.14 3.26
N GLY A 230 41.29 -15.21 4.07
CA GLY A 230 41.17 -14.47 5.33
C GLY A 230 40.56 -13.07 5.20
N VAL A 231 40.80 -12.23 6.22
CA VAL A 231 40.34 -10.82 6.29
C VAL A 231 41.14 -9.97 5.29
N LYS A 232 40.48 -8.99 4.67
CA LYS A 232 41.07 -8.11 3.66
C LYS A 232 41.37 -6.77 4.30
N ILE A 233 42.59 -6.29 4.07
CA ILE A 233 42.97 -4.91 4.39
C ILE A 233 43.15 -4.13 3.10
N TYR A 234 42.63 -2.91 3.09
CA TYR A 234 42.66 -2.02 1.95
C TYR A 234 43.75 -0.98 2.13
N SER A 235 44.39 -0.58 1.04
CA SER A 235 45.40 0.48 1.01
C SER A 235 45.41 1.17 -0.34
N LEU A 236 46.03 2.35 -0.40
CA LEU A 236 46.25 3.05 -1.65
C LEU A 236 47.49 2.46 -2.35
N ALA A 237 47.29 1.85 -3.51
CA ALA A 237 48.36 1.25 -4.31
C ALA A 237 49.14 2.30 -5.11
N SER A 238 48.44 3.30 -5.65
CA SER A 238 49.01 4.40 -6.44
C SER A 238 48.02 5.56 -6.57
N GLY A 239 48.52 6.74 -6.95
CA GLY A 239 47.72 7.97 -7.10
C GLY A 239 47.53 8.69 -5.77
N SER A 240 46.66 9.69 -5.78
CA SER A 240 46.32 10.48 -4.59
C SER A 240 44.80 10.60 -4.46
N LEU A 241 44.30 10.42 -3.24
CA LEU A 241 42.91 10.76 -2.94
C LEU A 241 42.76 12.30 -2.92
N PRO A 242 41.58 12.82 -3.28
CA PRO A 242 41.29 14.24 -3.11
C PRO A 242 41.42 14.66 -1.63
N ASN A 243 41.87 15.89 -1.37
CA ASN A 243 42.00 16.41 0.00
C ASN A 243 40.66 16.28 0.76
N GLY A 244 40.71 15.70 1.96
CA GLY A 244 39.53 15.43 2.80
C GLY A 244 38.92 14.03 2.63
N LEU A 245 39.25 13.30 1.56
CA LEU A 245 38.81 11.91 1.37
C LEU A 245 39.79 10.93 2.02
N VAL A 246 39.24 9.99 2.79
CA VAL A 246 39.97 8.98 3.57
C VAL A 246 39.50 7.59 3.18
N LEU A 247 40.42 6.65 2.99
CA LEU A 247 40.11 5.23 2.81
C LEU A 247 40.12 4.52 4.17
N ASN A 248 39.01 3.91 4.54
CA ASN A 248 38.96 3.00 5.68
C ASN A 248 39.64 1.68 5.31
N ILE A 249 40.78 1.40 5.93
CA ILE A 249 41.63 0.25 5.60
C ILE A 249 41.03 -1.11 5.98
N SER A 250 40.01 -1.17 6.84
CA SER A 250 39.38 -2.44 7.24
C SER A 250 38.08 -2.72 6.49
N THR A 251 37.37 -1.70 6.04
CA THR A 251 36.09 -1.84 5.32
C THR A 251 36.20 -1.60 3.82
N GLY A 252 37.20 -0.84 3.38
CA GLY A 252 37.34 -0.38 1.99
C GLY A 252 36.46 0.83 1.66
N GLU A 253 35.86 1.47 2.68
CA GLU A 253 35.01 2.64 2.48
C GLU A 253 35.85 3.89 2.21
N LEU A 254 35.64 4.54 1.08
CA LEU A 254 36.10 5.91 0.86
C LEU A 254 35.11 6.86 1.54
N THR A 255 35.58 7.66 2.50
CA THR A 255 34.75 8.56 3.30
C THR A 255 35.41 9.90 3.51
N GLY A 256 34.60 10.95 3.61
CA GLY A 256 35.03 12.25 4.11
C GLY A 256 33.94 13.29 3.90
N PRO A 257 34.06 14.49 4.48
CA PRO A 257 33.86 15.69 3.71
C PRO A 257 35.10 15.97 2.86
N LEU A 258 34.92 16.18 1.55
CA LEU A 258 35.97 16.70 0.69
C LEU A 258 36.32 18.13 1.10
N ALA A 259 37.57 18.54 1.01
CA ALA A 259 37.92 19.93 1.32
C ALA A 259 37.26 20.90 0.31
N PRO A 260 36.90 22.14 0.72
CA PRO A 260 36.13 23.07 -0.12
C PRO A 260 36.80 23.48 -1.44
N ASP A 261 38.12 23.33 -1.55
CA ASP A 261 38.96 23.72 -2.68
C ASP A 261 39.48 22.52 -3.52
N THR A 262 39.00 21.30 -3.24
CA THR A 262 39.49 20.02 -3.80
C THR A 262 39.09 19.71 -5.25
N GLN A 263 38.94 20.70 -6.13
CA GLN A 263 38.44 20.45 -7.49
C GLN A 263 39.44 19.70 -8.38
N GLY A 264 38.94 18.88 -9.31
CA GLY A 264 39.77 18.21 -10.32
C GLY A 264 39.40 16.76 -10.58
N ASP A 265 40.10 16.14 -11.52
CA ASP A 265 39.96 14.73 -11.88
C ASP A 265 41.06 13.91 -11.18
N TYR A 266 40.66 13.04 -10.26
CA TYR A 266 41.57 12.21 -9.48
C TYR A 266 41.60 10.80 -10.03
N SER A 267 42.79 10.23 -10.15
CA SER A 267 43.01 8.83 -10.52
C SER A 267 43.82 8.14 -9.44
N PHE A 268 43.30 7.05 -8.91
CA PHE A 268 43.97 6.28 -7.85
C PHE A 268 43.64 4.79 -7.98
N ALA A 269 44.51 3.95 -7.44
CA ALA A 269 44.29 2.52 -7.38
C ALA A 269 44.23 2.05 -5.93
N ILE A 270 43.21 1.25 -5.60
CA ILE A 270 43.07 0.62 -4.29
C ILE A 270 43.60 -0.81 -4.38
N GLN A 271 44.45 -1.17 -3.42
CA GLN A 271 44.93 -2.52 -3.21
C GLN A 271 44.14 -3.18 -2.08
N GLY A 272 43.65 -4.40 -2.32
CA GLY A 272 43.19 -5.33 -1.29
C GLY A 272 44.28 -6.35 -1.02
N ARG A 273 44.70 -6.50 0.23
CA ARG A 273 45.67 -7.51 0.68
C ARG A 273 45.00 -8.48 1.65
N ASP A 274 45.25 -9.77 1.48
CA ASP A 274 44.72 -10.81 2.37
C ASP A 274 45.68 -11.14 3.53
N GLY A 275 45.28 -12.04 4.42
CA GLY A 275 46.06 -12.41 5.61
C GLY A 275 47.38 -13.13 5.30
N ASN A 276 47.51 -13.70 4.09
CA ASN A 276 48.70 -14.41 3.63
C ASN A 276 49.61 -13.52 2.74
N GLY A 277 49.23 -12.26 2.56
CA GLY A 277 50.00 -11.26 1.84
C GLY A 277 49.79 -11.24 0.34
N ALA A 278 48.83 -12.01 -0.19
CA ALA A 278 48.40 -11.88 -1.59
C ALA A 278 47.69 -10.54 -1.78
N THR A 279 47.90 -9.90 -2.93
CA THR A 279 47.35 -8.57 -3.24
C THR A 279 46.64 -8.57 -4.57
N GLY A 280 45.53 -7.83 -4.66
CA GLY A 280 44.89 -7.43 -5.91
C GLY A 280 44.66 -5.92 -5.94
N THR A 281 44.53 -5.34 -7.13
CA THR A 281 44.36 -3.89 -7.31
C THR A 281 43.23 -3.57 -8.28
N ALA A 282 42.46 -2.52 -8.00
CA ALA A 282 41.51 -1.92 -8.93
C ALA A 282 41.73 -0.40 -9.03
N SER A 283 41.62 0.13 -10.24
CA SER A 283 41.81 1.55 -10.55
C SER A 283 40.48 2.29 -10.62
N TYR A 284 40.43 3.49 -10.03
CA TYR A 284 39.24 4.33 -9.97
C TYR A 284 39.57 5.74 -10.44
N THR A 285 38.55 6.39 -11.03
CA THR A 285 38.59 7.83 -11.29
C THR A 285 37.47 8.52 -10.54
N LEU A 286 37.75 9.69 -9.97
CA LEU A 286 36.77 10.51 -9.24
C LEU A 286 36.89 11.94 -9.72
N LYS A 287 35.82 12.48 -10.29
CA LYS A 287 35.75 13.89 -10.65
C LYS A 287 35.18 14.69 -9.50
N VAL A 288 35.94 15.63 -8.97
CA VAL A 288 35.49 16.58 -7.96
C VAL A 288 35.14 17.89 -8.65
N ARG A 289 33.85 18.14 -8.79
CA ARG A 289 33.28 19.33 -9.43
C ARG A 289 33.26 20.51 -8.46
N THR A 290 33.10 21.71 -9.02
CA THR A 290 32.70 22.90 -8.26
C THR A 290 31.43 22.61 -7.49
N ARG A 291 31.37 23.08 -6.24
CA ARG A 291 30.21 22.96 -5.39
C ARG A 291 28.99 23.60 -6.07
N SER A 292 27.96 22.81 -6.36
CA SER A 292 26.71 23.29 -6.95
C SER A 292 25.53 22.94 -6.04
N ILE A 293 24.51 23.80 -6.09
CA ILE A 293 23.27 23.55 -5.37
C ILE A 293 22.35 22.72 -6.26
N SER A 294 21.97 21.54 -5.80
CA SER A 294 20.98 20.71 -6.48
C SER A 294 20.01 20.06 -5.50
N VAL A 295 18.80 19.81 -5.98
CA VAL A 295 17.72 19.11 -5.26
C VAL A 295 17.13 18.02 -6.15
N LEU A 296 16.56 16.99 -5.52
CA LEU A 296 16.00 15.82 -6.20
C LEU A 296 14.47 15.87 -6.23
N ASP A 297 13.89 15.23 -7.25
CA ASP A 297 12.45 14.96 -7.29
C ASP A 297 12.08 13.86 -6.29
N LYS A 298 10.85 13.91 -5.78
CA LYS A 298 10.31 12.98 -4.77
C LYS A 298 8.90 12.56 -5.15
N VAL A 299 8.52 11.32 -4.81
CA VAL A 299 7.18 10.80 -5.06
C VAL A 299 6.58 10.28 -3.76
N ILE A 300 5.37 10.72 -3.44
CA ILE A 300 4.62 10.36 -2.23
C ILE A 300 3.28 9.76 -2.65
N ASN A 301 2.96 8.57 -2.13
CA ASN A 301 1.66 7.95 -2.31
C ASN A 301 0.81 8.26 -1.09
N VAL A 302 -0.36 8.84 -1.29
CA VAL A 302 -1.28 9.23 -0.22
C VAL A 302 -2.52 8.35 -0.29
N PRO A 303 -2.72 7.45 0.69
CA PRO A 303 -3.97 6.68 0.80
C PRO A 303 -5.20 7.59 0.90
N ALA A 304 -6.35 7.09 0.43
CA ALA A 304 -7.64 7.79 0.55
C ALA A 304 -7.95 8.14 2.02
N GLY A 305 -8.41 9.37 2.26
CA GLY A 305 -8.75 9.88 3.60
C GLY A 305 -7.57 10.04 4.56
N SER A 306 -6.33 10.07 4.06
CA SER A 306 -5.14 10.28 4.89
C SER A 306 -4.43 11.60 4.57
N THR A 307 -3.80 12.18 5.59
CA THR A 307 -2.92 13.33 5.41
C THR A 307 -1.49 12.84 5.12
N PRO A 308 -0.82 13.34 4.07
CA PRO A 308 0.56 12.98 3.82
C PRO A 308 1.45 13.49 4.96
N ALA A 309 2.49 12.72 5.28
CA ALA A 309 3.55 13.22 6.13
C ALA A 309 4.36 14.30 5.40
N ASP A 310 4.90 15.23 6.17
CA ASP A 310 5.78 16.27 5.69
C ASP A 310 7.05 15.72 5.03
N VAL A 311 7.39 16.31 3.89
CA VAL A 311 8.50 15.81 3.07
C VAL A 311 9.76 16.60 3.38
N TYR A 312 10.75 15.93 3.98
CA TYR A 312 12.06 16.55 4.26
C TYR A 312 12.79 16.92 2.97
N LEU A 313 12.89 18.21 2.65
CA LEU A 313 13.40 18.71 1.36
C LEU A 313 14.92 18.61 1.24
N ASN A 314 15.66 18.77 2.34
CA ASN A 314 17.12 18.71 2.30
C ASN A 314 17.66 17.30 2.00
N GLY A 315 16.85 16.25 2.17
CA GLY A 315 17.27 14.88 1.92
C GLY A 315 17.69 14.68 0.45
N GLY A 316 18.97 14.40 0.23
CA GLY A 316 19.58 14.21 -1.09
C GLY A 316 20.02 15.50 -1.80
N ALA A 317 19.89 16.67 -1.16
CA ALA A 317 20.29 17.95 -1.74
C ALA A 317 21.79 18.25 -1.51
N THR A 318 22.42 18.98 -2.45
CA THR A 318 23.83 19.40 -2.39
C THR A 318 23.96 20.91 -2.20
N GLY A 319 25.10 21.39 -1.71
CA GLY A 319 25.40 22.82 -1.65
C GLY A 319 24.83 23.54 -0.41
N GLY A 320 24.56 22.80 0.67
CA GLY A 320 24.13 23.35 1.96
C GLY A 320 25.24 24.08 2.74
N PRO A 321 25.00 24.59 3.96
CA PRO A 321 23.71 24.61 4.65
C PRO A 321 22.70 25.53 3.93
N PHE A 322 21.44 25.10 3.90
CA PHE A 322 20.36 25.86 3.26
C PHE A 322 19.79 26.90 4.22
N THR A 323 19.75 28.16 3.79
CA THR A 323 19.30 29.29 4.60
C THR A 323 17.81 29.60 4.41
N SER A 324 17.23 29.19 3.29
CA SER A 324 15.81 29.32 3.01
C SER A 324 15.35 28.30 1.98
N ALA A 325 14.04 28.10 1.90
CA ALA A 325 13.39 27.29 0.88
C ALA A 325 12.17 28.05 0.35
N VAL A 326 11.89 27.94 -0.95
CA VAL A 326 10.79 28.64 -1.60
C VAL A 326 9.94 27.69 -2.41
N LEU A 327 8.63 27.89 -2.33
CA LEU A 327 7.64 27.23 -3.16
C LEU A 327 7.73 27.81 -4.58
N ALA A 328 7.85 26.95 -5.58
CA ALA A 328 7.94 27.36 -6.98
C ALA A 328 6.59 27.30 -7.69
N PHE A 329 5.81 26.23 -7.45
CA PHE A 329 4.45 26.05 -7.99
C PHE A 329 3.72 24.95 -7.22
N VAL A 330 2.39 24.94 -7.32
CA VAL A 330 1.49 23.83 -6.94
C VAL A 330 0.58 23.60 -8.14
N GLU A 331 0.55 22.38 -8.66
CA GLU A 331 -0.18 22.04 -9.87
C GLU A 331 -0.87 20.67 -9.77
N PRO A 332 -2.18 20.56 -10.04
CA PRO A 332 -3.10 21.69 -10.27
C PRO A 332 -3.42 22.42 -8.95
N ALA A 333 -3.80 23.70 -9.03
CA ALA A 333 -4.02 24.55 -7.84
C ALA A 333 -5.18 24.08 -6.95
N ASN A 334 -6.13 23.34 -7.53
CA ASN A 334 -7.31 22.80 -6.87
C ASN A 334 -7.07 21.43 -6.19
N ALA A 335 -5.90 20.81 -6.39
CA ALA A 335 -5.58 19.52 -5.76
C ALA A 335 -5.24 19.63 -4.26
N GLY A 336 -5.03 20.83 -3.74
CA GLY A 336 -4.67 21.08 -2.35
C GLY A 336 -3.76 22.30 -2.18
N THR A 337 -3.37 22.55 -0.94
CA THR A 337 -2.48 23.66 -0.58
C THR A 337 -1.12 23.14 -0.11
N ALA A 338 -0.07 23.93 -0.33
CA ALA A 338 1.29 23.55 0.03
C ALA A 338 2.00 24.71 0.73
N MET A 339 2.73 24.40 1.80
CA MET A 339 3.59 25.35 2.48
C MET A 339 4.93 24.72 2.84
N ILE A 340 5.99 25.52 2.83
CA ILE A 340 7.29 25.06 3.28
C ILE A 340 7.49 25.55 4.72
N ILE A 341 7.75 24.62 5.62
CA ILE A 341 7.99 24.88 7.04
C ILE A 341 9.43 24.56 7.43
N GLN A 342 9.89 25.12 8.54
CA GLN A 342 11.23 24.89 9.08
C GLN A 342 11.14 24.08 10.37
N GLY A 343 11.71 22.88 10.35
CA GLY A 343 11.88 22.02 11.52
C GLY A 343 10.60 21.33 12.01
N GLU A 344 10.54 20.01 11.88
CA GLU A 344 9.34 19.25 12.23
C GLU A 344 9.64 17.97 13.05
N LEU A 345 10.57 18.05 14.00
CA LEU A 345 10.82 16.94 14.93
C LEU A 345 10.27 17.29 16.32
N ALA A 346 9.13 16.70 16.67
CA ALA A 346 8.84 16.35 18.05
C ALA A 346 9.66 15.09 18.40
N GLN A 347 10.76 15.23 19.13
CA GLN A 347 11.49 14.09 19.67
C GLN A 347 11.82 14.29 21.15
N ALA A 348 11.67 13.23 21.94
CA ALA A 348 11.95 13.23 23.37
C ALA A 348 13.46 13.33 23.62
N GLY A 349 13.94 14.54 23.91
CA GLY A 349 15.33 14.81 24.31
C GLY A 349 15.73 16.27 24.02
N PRO A 350 16.76 16.80 24.70
CA PRO A 350 17.23 18.16 24.45
C PRO A 350 18.03 18.20 23.14
N VAL A 351 17.41 18.66 22.06
CA VAL A 351 18.11 19.02 20.81
C VAL A 351 18.03 20.53 20.62
N THR A 352 19.19 21.15 20.41
CA THR A 352 19.31 22.56 20.04
C THR A 352 18.88 22.74 18.59
N THR A 353 17.66 23.25 18.38
CA THR A 353 17.06 23.73 17.12
C THR A 353 16.96 22.71 15.96
N PRO A 354 15.74 22.33 15.51
CA PRO A 354 15.60 21.45 14.36
C PRO A 354 16.14 22.11 13.08
N VAL A 355 16.98 21.37 12.34
CA VAL A 355 17.73 21.86 11.17
C VAL A 355 17.14 21.26 9.88
N GLY A 356 16.42 22.07 9.12
CA GLY A 356 16.05 21.79 7.73
C GLY A 356 14.63 22.17 7.33
N TRP A 357 14.36 22.06 6.02
CA TRP A 357 13.12 22.51 5.39
C TRP A 357 12.23 21.33 5.03
N TYR A 358 10.93 21.46 5.29
CA TYR A 358 9.93 20.43 5.05
C TYR A 358 8.80 21.00 4.20
N LEU A 359 8.25 20.18 3.32
CA LEU A 359 7.06 20.52 2.58
C LEU A 359 5.85 19.89 3.27
N HIS A 360 4.99 20.77 3.81
CA HIS A 360 3.67 20.43 4.31
C HIS A 360 2.65 20.59 3.19
N TYR A 361 1.88 19.54 2.93
CA TYR A 361 0.86 19.52 1.88
C TYR A 361 -0.48 19.10 2.48
N THR A 362 -1.51 19.93 2.27
CA THR A 362 -2.89 19.65 2.69
C THR A 362 -3.71 19.33 1.42
N PRO A 363 -4.01 18.04 1.15
CA PRO A 363 -4.79 17.65 -0.02
C PRO A 363 -6.21 18.20 0.01
N ASN A 364 -6.77 18.51 -1.16
CA ASN A 364 -8.21 18.70 -1.31
C ASN A 364 -8.89 17.32 -1.21
N PRO A 365 -9.81 17.08 -0.25
CA PRO A 365 -10.45 15.78 -0.06
C PRO A 365 -11.26 15.32 -1.28
N ALA A 366 -11.75 16.23 -2.12
CA ALA A 366 -12.52 15.92 -3.31
C ALA A 366 -11.67 15.53 -4.53
N TYR A 367 -10.37 15.81 -4.51
CA TYR A 367 -9.47 15.61 -5.64
C TYR A 367 -8.88 14.19 -5.68
N SER A 368 -8.74 13.64 -6.89
CA SER A 368 -7.95 12.44 -7.15
C SER A 368 -7.05 12.63 -8.37
N GLY A 369 -5.85 12.05 -8.33
CA GLY A 369 -4.85 12.23 -9.38
C GLY A 369 -3.49 12.66 -8.86
N GLN A 370 -2.68 13.26 -9.72
CA GLN A 370 -1.33 13.69 -9.37
C GLN A 370 -1.29 15.19 -9.07
N ALA A 371 -0.85 15.53 -7.86
CA ALA A 371 -0.47 16.90 -7.50
C ALA A 371 1.04 17.04 -7.48
N ARG A 372 1.57 18.11 -8.10
CA ARG A 372 2.99 18.39 -8.21
C ARG A 372 3.30 19.69 -7.50
N VAL A 373 4.24 19.64 -6.56
CA VAL A 373 4.70 20.80 -5.83
C VAL A 373 6.17 21.05 -6.14
N GLY A 374 6.45 22.15 -6.82
CA GLY A 374 7.80 22.59 -7.12
C GLY A 374 8.42 23.33 -5.94
N TYR A 375 9.69 23.06 -5.64
CA TYR A 375 10.45 23.74 -4.59
C TYR A 375 11.87 24.07 -5.02
N LYS A 376 12.47 25.08 -4.37
CA LYS A 376 13.90 25.39 -4.47
C LYS A 376 14.49 25.59 -3.08
N LEU A 377 15.72 25.13 -2.88
CA LEU A 377 16.52 25.44 -1.71
C LEU A 377 17.55 26.52 -2.04
N LEU A 378 17.78 27.43 -1.10
CA LEU A 378 18.74 28.52 -1.24
C LEU A 378 19.85 28.36 -0.20
N SER A 379 21.07 28.66 -0.62
CA SER A 379 22.23 28.76 0.27
C SER A 379 23.11 29.95 -0.13
N ALA A 380 24.24 30.12 0.55
CA ALA A 380 25.24 31.12 0.18
C ALA A 380 25.78 30.94 -1.25
N LEU A 381 25.60 29.77 -1.88
CA LEU A 381 26.04 29.48 -3.24
C LEU A 381 24.99 29.87 -4.31
N GLY A 382 23.79 30.33 -3.91
CA GLY A 382 22.69 30.69 -4.82
C GLY A 382 21.40 29.88 -4.59
N ALA A 383 20.62 29.67 -5.65
CA ALA A 383 19.40 28.86 -5.64
C ALA A 383 19.61 27.53 -6.39
N SER A 384 18.97 26.46 -5.91
CA SER A 384 18.95 25.16 -6.57
C SER A 384 18.21 25.17 -7.92
N ASN A 385 18.31 24.07 -8.67
CA ASN A 385 17.27 23.70 -9.65
C ASN A 385 15.90 23.59 -8.97
N THR A 386 14.81 23.63 -9.74
CA THR A 386 13.48 23.29 -9.21
C THR A 386 13.40 21.78 -9.02
N GLY A 387 13.22 21.33 -7.78
CA GLY A 387 12.82 19.96 -7.47
C GLY A 387 11.30 19.86 -7.42
N THR A 388 10.75 18.68 -7.70
CA THR A 388 9.31 18.42 -7.67
C THR A 388 8.98 17.34 -6.66
N VAL A 389 8.03 17.60 -5.75
CA VAL A 389 7.36 16.57 -4.97
C VAL A 389 6.05 16.22 -5.66
N THR A 390 5.93 14.99 -6.15
CA THR A 390 4.72 14.48 -6.79
C THR A 390 3.92 13.65 -5.78
N TYR A 391 2.71 14.10 -5.44
CA TYR A 391 1.76 13.39 -4.62
C TYR A 391 0.77 12.63 -5.52
N ASN A 392 0.67 11.32 -5.34
CA ASN A 392 -0.39 10.50 -5.92
C ASN A 392 -1.54 10.46 -4.91
N LEU A 393 -2.61 11.22 -5.18
CA LEU A 393 -3.73 11.47 -4.27
C LEU A 393 -4.95 10.62 -4.66
N SER A 394 -5.67 10.16 -3.65
CA SER A 394 -7.02 9.58 -3.78
C SER A 394 -8.01 10.46 -3.02
N TYR A 395 -9.23 10.58 -3.54
CA TYR A 395 -10.28 11.35 -2.87
C TYR A 395 -10.73 10.64 -1.58
N ASP A 396 -11.29 11.40 -0.65
CA ASP A 396 -11.95 10.91 0.56
C ASP A 396 -13.47 10.86 0.36
N ALA A 397 -14.01 9.68 0.13
CA ALA A 397 -15.43 9.49 -0.13
C ALA A 397 -16.34 9.98 1.01
N GLY A 398 -15.89 9.81 2.27
CA GLY A 398 -16.67 10.21 3.43
C GLY A 398 -16.72 11.72 3.57
N LYS A 399 -15.57 12.39 3.34
CA LYS A 399 -15.51 13.84 3.39
C LYS A 399 -16.26 14.50 2.24
N VAL A 400 -16.14 13.95 1.02
CA VAL A 400 -16.91 14.42 -0.14
C VAL A 400 -18.42 14.29 0.10
N ALA A 401 -18.87 13.16 0.66
CA ALA A 401 -20.28 12.97 1.00
C ALA A 401 -20.76 13.99 2.03
N GLU A 402 -19.99 14.22 3.10
CA GLU A 402 -20.31 15.20 4.15
C GLU A 402 -20.42 16.62 3.60
N ASP A 403 -19.46 17.05 2.78
CA ASP A 403 -19.41 18.42 2.25
C ASP A 403 -20.58 18.66 1.28
N ILE A 404 -20.84 17.71 0.37
CA ILE A 404 -21.98 17.78 -0.58
C ILE A 404 -23.32 17.74 0.16
N ASP A 405 -23.45 16.88 1.17
CA ASP A 405 -24.66 16.80 1.99
C ASP A 405 -24.95 18.13 2.70
N GLY A 406 -23.92 18.78 3.26
CA GLY A 406 -24.02 20.11 3.85
C GLY A 406 -24.48 21.19 2.85
N LEU A 407 -23.96 21.15 1.61
CA LEU A 407 -24.40 22.06 0.54
C LEU A 407 -25.88 21.87 0.18
N VAL A 408 -26.33 20.61 0.08
CA VAL A 408 -27.73 20.28 -0.26
C VAL A 408 -28.68 20.70 0.88
N HIS A 409 -28.31 20.49 2.15
CA HIS A 409 -29.07 20.99 3.29
C HIS A 409 -29.22 22.52 3.24
N GLY A 410 -28.13 23.25 3.06
CA GLY A 410 -28.15 24.72 2.98
C GLY A 410 -29.03 25.24 1.85
N PHE A 411 -28.99 24.60 0.68
CA PHE A 411 -29.83 24.94 -0.47
C PHE A 411 -31.33 24.69 -0.18
N VAL A 412 -31.68 23.52 0.36
CA VAL A 412 -33.07 23.16 0.68
C VAL A 412 -33.63 24.12 1.74
N GLN A 413 -32.89 24.39 2.81
CA GLN A 413 -33.29 25.34 3.86
C GLN A 413 -33.55 26.74 3.33
N SER A 414 -32.61 27.27 2.54
CA SER A 414 -32.71 28.61 1.95
C SER A 414 -33.93 28.71 1.02
N ARG A 415 -34.16 27.67 0.21
CA ARG A 415 -35.32 27.60 -0.68
C ARG A 415 -36.65 27.53 0.05
N GLN A 416 -36.75 26.70 1.09
CA GLN A 416 -37.94 26.62 1.93
C GLN A 416 -38.28 27.97 2.55
N ASN A 417 -37.27 28.67 3.08
CA ASN A 417 -37.43 29.99 3.67
C ASN A 417 -38.02 31.00 2.68
N MET A 418 -37.53 31.00 1.44
CA MET A 418 -38.01 31.87 0.36
C MET A 418 -39.43 31.53 -0.07
N ILE A 419 -39.75 30.24 -0.23
CA ILE A 419 -41.09 29.76 -0.58
C ILE A 419 -42.11 30.13 0.49
N ALA A 420 -41.83 29.85 1.77
CA ALA A 420 -42.74 30.12 2.89
C ALA A 420 -43.07 31.62 3.05
N ASN A 421 -42.15 32.49 2.64
CA ASN A 421 -42.31 33.94 2.65
C ASN A 421 -42.98 34.49 1.38
N THR A 422 -42.97 33.73 0.28
CA THR A 422 -43.47 34.19 -1.03
C THR A 422 -44.88 33.69 -1.33
N ILE A 423 -45.23 32.47 -0.91
CA ILE A 423 -46.58 31.92 -1.09
C ILE A 423 -47.57 32.67 -0.21
N GLU A 424 -48.54 33.33 -0.86
CA GLU A 424 -49.70 33.95 -0.24
C GLU A 424 -50.92 33.68 -1.13
N VAL A 425 -51.90 32.95 -0.60
CA VAL A 425 -53.18 32.71 -1.28
C VAL A 425 -54.21 33.78 -0.86
N PRO A 426 -54.96 34.40 -1.80
CA PRO A 426 -55.95 35.42 -1.45
C PRO A 426 -57.09 34.87 -0.58
N GLY A 427 -57.25 35.41 0.63
CA GLY A 427 -58.38 35.14 1.52
C GLY A 427 -59.60 36.02 1.21
N LEU A 428 -60.71 35.81 1.95
CA LEU A 428 -61.94 36.59 1.82
C LEU A 428 -61.74 38.08 2.09
N LEU A 429 -60.87 38.43 3.03
CA LEU A 429 -60.55 39.82 3.35
C LEU A 429 -59.90 40.52 2.15
N GLN A 430 -58.89 39.86 1.56
CA GLN A 430 -58.19 40.32 0.37
C GLN A 430 -59.15 40.37 -0.83
N ARG A 431 -60.00 39.36 -0.99
CA ARG A 431 -61.07 39.34 -2.01
C ARG A 431 -61.95 40.59 -1.93
N ARG A 432 -62.41 40.95 -0.73
CA ARG A 432 -63.22 42.16 -0.49
C ARG A 432 -62.44 43.46 -0.75
N GLN A 433 -61.14 43.46 -0.51
CA GLN A 433 -60.27 44.61 -0.83
C GLN A 433 -60.05 44.75 -2.34
N MET A 434 -59.88 43.64 -3.07
CA MET A 434 -59.70 43.64 -4.53
C MET A 434 -60.92 44.24 -5.25
N LEU A 435 -62.14 44.04 -4.74
CA LEU A 435 -63.36 44.68 -5.27
C LEU A 435 -63.37 46.20 -5.19
N LYS A 436 -62.48 46.78 -4.37
CA LYS A 436 -62.31 48.22 -4.21
C LYS A 436 -60.97 48.70 -4.78
N ALA A 437 -60.22 47.82 -5.46
CA ALA A 437 -58.97 48.18 -6.08
C ALA A 437 -59.21 49.16 -7.23
N THR A 438 -58.26 50.07 -7.42
CA THR A 438 -58.28 51.01 -8.54
C THR A 438 -57.19 50.72 -9.56
N ASP A 439 -56.34 49.73 -9.27
CA ASP A 439 -55.17 49.39 -10.10
C ASP A 439 -55.30 47.96 -10.57
N PRO A 440 -55.07 47.67 -11.85
CA PRO A 440 -55.19 46.32 -12.39
C PRO A 440 -54.02 45.41 -11.98
N ILE A 441 -52.86 45.98 -11.66
CA ILE A 441 -51.63 45.24 -11.30
C ILE A 441 -50.98 45.93 -10.10
N SER A 442 -50.61 45.14 -9.10
CA SER A 442 -49.77 45.59 -7.97
C SER A 442 -48.34 45.13 -8.21
N ALA A 443 -47.36 46.05 -8.09
CA ALA A 443 -45.94 45.71 -8.09
C ALA A 443 -45.29 46.16 -6.78
N ARG A 444 -44.31 45.40 -6.29
CA ARG A 444 -43.54 45.71 -5.08
C ARG A 444 -42.06 45.44 -5.33
N MET A 445 -41.19 46.27 -4.76
CA MET A 445 -39.75 46.09 -4.86
C MET A 445 -39.09 46.35 -3.51
N THR A 446 -38.64 45.29 -2.85
CA THR A 446 -38.17 45.27 -1.47
C THR A 446 -36.66 45.00 -1.47
N PRO A 447 -35.80 46.02 -1.35
CA PRO A 447 -34.38 45.80 -1.08
C PRO A 447 -34.16 45.19 0.32
N SER A 448 -33.00 44.61 0.56
CA SER A 448 -32.52 44.14 1.85
C SER A 448 -30.99 44.27 1.93
N GLN A 449 -30.39 43.95 3.08
CA GLN A 449 -28.92 43.85 3.16
C GLN A 449 -28.36 42.68 2.33
N GLU A 450 -29.19 41.67 2.09
CA GLU A 450 -28.81 40.39 1.51
C GLU A 450 -29.34 40.24 0.08
N GLY A 451 -29.97 41.27 -0.51
CA GLY A 451 -30.52 41.17 -1.86
C GLY A 451 -31.62 42.17 -2.22
N MET A 452 -32.30 41.90 -3.33
CA MET A 452 -33.42 42.70 -3.84
C MET A 452 -34.54 41.78 -4.33
N MET A 453 -35.74 41.93 -3.76
CA MET A 453 -36.95 41.23 -4.19
C MET A 453 -37.83 42.15 -5.05
N PHE A 454 -38.16 41.74 -6.26
CA PHE A 454 -39.24 42.31 -7.06
C PHE A 454 -40.44 41.37 -7.04
N GLY A 455 -41.65 41.87 -6.90
CA GLY A 455 -42.86 41.05 -6.98
C GLY A 455 -44.00 41.77 -7.68
N PHE A 456 -44.91 41.00 -8.25
CA PHE A 456 -46.12 41.49 -8.90
C PHE A 456 -47.33 40.62 -8.52
N SER A 457 -48.52 41.18 -8.60
CA SER A 457 -49.78 40.45 -8.43
C SER A 457 -50.92 41.10 -9.21
N THR A 458 -51.81 40.30 -9.74
CA THR A 458 -53.06 40.74 -10.39
C THR A 458 -54.14 39.68 -10.22
N SER A 459 -55.40 40.08 -10.37
CA SER A 459 -56.53 39.15 -10.39
C SER A 459 -57.66 39.67 -11.27
N LEU A 460 -58.54 38.77 -11.71
CA LEU A 460 -59.69 39.12 -12.54
C LEU A 460 -60.55 40.21 -11.88
N SER A 461 -60.79 40.10 -10.58
CA SER A 461 -61.62 41.10 -9.89
C SER A 461 -60.91 42.39 -9.57
N GLN A 462 -59.58 42.35 -9.39
CA GLN A 462 -58.78 43.57 -9.32
C GLN A 462 -58.86 44.34 -10.65
N MET A 463 -58.77 43.63 -11.79
CA MET A 463 -58.90 44.23 -13.12
C MET A 463 -60.30 44.81 -13.36
N GLN A 464 -61.35 44.07 -13.06
CA GLN A 464 -62.74 44.53 -13.23
C GLN A 464 -63.08 45.73 -12.34
N ALA A 465 -62.61 45.74 -11.08
CA ALA A 465 -62.79 46.88 -10.19
C ALA A 465 -62.04 48.13 -10.68
N ALA A 466 -60.82 47.96 -11.21
CA ALA A 466 -60.02 49.04 -11.76
C ALA A 466 -60.63 49.65 -13.04
N ASP A 467 -61.30 48.84 -13.86
CA ASP A 467 -62.00 49.27 -15.09
C ASP A 467 -63.35 49.96 -14.80
N GLY A 468 -63.77 50.02 -13.54
CA GLY A 468 -65.01 50.68 -13.13
C GLY A 468 -66.28 49.90 -13.45
N ASP A 469 -66.18 48.58 -13.65
CA ASP A 469 -67.32 47.70 -13.90
C ASP A 469 -68.27 47.70 -12.68
N ALA A 470 -69.53 48.09 -12.91
CA ALA A 470 -70.55 48.13 -11.86
C ALA A 470 -70.89 46.72 -11.31
N GLU A 471 -70.63 45.67 -12.09
CA GLU A 471 -70.79 44.27 -11.70
C GLU A 471 -69.52 43.69 -11.04
N ALA A 472 -68.43 44.45 -10.91
CA ALA A 472 -67.20 43.96 -10.27
C ALA A 472 -67.46 43.39 -8.87
N ALA A 473 -68.41 43.97 -8.12
CA ALA A 473 -68.80 43.53 -6.79
C ALA A 473 -69.54 42.17 -6.73
N SER A 474 -70.01 41.64 -7.87
CA SER A 474 -70.80 40.38 -7.96
C SER A 474 -69.98 39.17 -8.42
N VAL A 475 -68.66 39.33 -8.60
CA VAL A 475 -67.77 38.33 -9.20
C VAL A 475 -67.54 37.14 -8.25
N THR A 476 -68.28 36.06 -8.48
CA THR A 476 -68.23 34.82 -7.68
C THR A 476 -67.01 33.96 -8.01
N PHE A 477 -66.48 34.02 -9.23
CA PHE A 477 -65.29 33.28 -9.65
C PHE A 477 -64.12 34.21 -9.92
N ASN A 478 -62.94 33.84 -9.44
CA ASN A 478 -61.73 34.66 -9.57
C ASN A 478 -60.55 33.84 -10.03
N VAL A 479 -59.71 34.46 -10.86
CA VAL A 479 -58.39 33.94 -11.22
C VAL A 479 -57.37 34.97 -10.79
N TRP A 480 -56.29 34.52 -10.17
CA TRP A 480 -55.21 35.38 -9.71
C TRP A 480 -53.86 34.82 -10.14
N VAL A 481 -52.92 35.74 -10.36
CA VAL A 481 -51.52 35.45 -10.66
C VAL A 481 -50.66 36.39 -9.86
N SER A 482 -49.59 35.87 -9.26
CA SER A 482 -48.54 36.66 -8.65
C SER A 482 -47.18 36.07 -8.97
N GLY A 483 -46.12 36.84 -8.75
CA GLY A 483 -44.77 36.34 -8.85
C GLY A 483 -43.80 37.15 -8.01
N ALA A 484 -42.67 36.53 -7.73
CA ALA A 484 -41.56 37.16 -7.04
C ALA A 484 -40.24 36.75 -7.70
N PHE A 485 -39.30 37.67 -7.76
CA PHE A 485 -37.94 37.48 -8.22
C PHE A 485 -37.03 38.07 -7.14
N LEU A 486 -36.08 37.31 -6.67
CA LEU A 486 -35.12 37.68 -5.65
C LEU A 486 -33.73 37.44 -6.23
N ALA A 487 -32.90 38.47 -6.24
CA ALA A 487 -31.46 38.34 -6.40
C ALA A 487 -30.84 38.54 -5.02
N TYR A 488 -29.99 37.63 -4.57
CA TYR A 488 -29.46 37.63 -3.20
C TYR A 488 -27.98 37.30 -3.15
N ASP A 489 -27.34 37.76 -2.08
CA ASP A 489 -25.95 37.51 -1.70
C ASP A 489 -25.97 37.18 -0.20
N ASP A 490 -26.09 35.88 0.14
CA ASP A 490 -26.38 35.40 1.50
C ASP A 490 -25.10 35.09 2.32
N LYS A 491 -23.90 35.18 1.72
CA LYS A 491 -22.67 34.77 2.41
C LYS A 491 -21.89 35.97 2.94
N LYS A 492 -22.30 36.42 4.14
CA LYS A 492 -21.80 37.57 4.94
C LYS A 492 -20.27 37.75 5.08
N ASN A 493 -19.43 36.83 4.60
CA ASN A 493 -17.98 36.88 4.75
C ASN A 493 -17.20 36.67 3.45
N ASP A 494 -17.86 36.59 2.30
CA ASP A 494 -17.19 36.13 1.10
C ASP A 494 -16.79 37.25 0.12
N SER A 495 -15.62 37.06 -0.49
CA SER A 495 -15.01 37.96 -1.49
C SER A 495 -15.27 37.49 -2.92
N SER A 496 -16.03 36.40 -3.10
CA SER A 496 -16.31 35.76 -4.41
C SER A 496 -17.21 36.60 -5.32
N GLY A 497 -18.08 37.44 -4.76
CA GLY A 497 -18.98 38.31 -5.53
C GLY A 497 -20.03 37.56 -6.36
N LYS A 498 -20.30 36.28 -6.07
CA LYS A 498 -21.30 35.47 -6.78
C LYS A 498 -22.69 35.73 -6.20
N TRP A 499 -23.68 36.02 -7.06
CA TRP A 499 -25.06 36.30 -6.65
C TRP A 499 -25.97 35.11 -6.95
N GLY A 500 -26.76 34.71 -5.97
CA GLY A 500 -27.85 33.75 -6.12
C GLY A 500 -29.11 34.39 -6.68
N SER A 501 -30.01 33.56 -7.21
CA SER A 501 -31.32 33.99 -7.67
C SER A 501 -32.42 33.01 -7.30
N PHE A 502 -33.59 33.55 -7.02
CA PHE A 502 -34.83 32.81 -6.78
C PHE A 502 -35.96 33.48 -7.54
N ALA A 503 -36.76 32.70 -8.24
CA ALA A 503 -37.93 33.18 -8.96
C ALA A 503 -39.11 32.28 -8.67
N MET A 504 -40.29 32.87 -8.52
CA MET A 504 -41.51 32.15 -8.23
C MET A 504 -42.68 32.76 -8.97
N VAL A 505 -43.52 31.90 -9.54
CA VAL A 505 -44.81 32.26 -10.12
C VAL A 505 -45.89 31.48 -9.38
N ASN A 506 -46.87 32.20 -8.86
CA ASN A 506 -48.03 31.66 -8.20
C ASN A 506 -49.27 31.98 -9.03
N MET A 507 -50.17 31.03 -9.13
CA MET A 507 -51.46 31.23 -9.78
C MET A 507 -52.53 30.42 -9.05
N GLY A 508 -53.76 30.85 -9.17
CA GLY A 508 -54.86 30.11 -8.61
C GLY A 508 -56.21 30.58 -9.10
N ALA A 509 -57.22 29.80 -8.75
CA ALA A 509 -58.60 30.14 -8.96
C ALA A 509 -59.38 29.91 -7.67
N ASP A 510 -60.28 30.83 -7.33
CA ASP A 510 -61.22 30.72 -6.21
C ASP A 510 -62.67 30.89 -6.67
N TYR A 511 -63.56 30.28 -5.88
CA TYR A 511 -65.00 30.41 -5.99
C TYR A 511 -65.60 30.82 -4.65
N LEU A 512 -66.40 31.88 -4.67
CA LEU A 512 -67.13 32.38 -3.52
C LEU A 512 -68.39 31.53 -3.29
N LEU A 513 -68.36 30.68 -2.27
CA LEU A 513 -69.49 29.83 -1.87
C LEU A 513 -70.62 30.64 -1.21
N SER A 514 -70.25 31.70 -0.51
CA SER A 514 -71.15 32.69 0.10
C SER A 514 -70.37 33.97 0.38
N GLU A 515 -71.05 35.04 0.80
CA GLU A 515 -70.36 36.27 1.26
C GLU A 515 -69.33 36.02 2.37
N ARG A 516 -69.40 34.88 3.08
CA ARG A 516 -68.56 34.52 4.23
C ARG A 516 -67.66 33.30 3.99
N ALA A 517 -67.62 32.73 2.79
CA ALA A 517 -66.84 31.53 2.51
C ALA A 517 -66.34 31.49 1.05
N LEU A 518 -65.05 31.21 0.85
CA LEU A 518 -64.48 30.86 -0.45
C LEU A 518 -63.65 29.58 -0.37
N ILE A 519 -63.54 28.89 -1.50
CA ILE A 519 -62.63 27.76 -1.72
C ILE A 519 -61.89 27.99 -3.03
N GLY A 520 -60.68 27.45 -3.15
CA GLY A 520 -59.91 27.54 -4.38
C GLY A 520 -58.82 26.49 -4.50
N LEU A 521 -58.16 26.51 -5.65
CA LEU A 521 -56.98 25.72 -5.98
C LEU A 521 -55.84 26.66 -6.37
N SER A 522 -54.65 26.39 -5.86
CA SER A 522 -53.43 27.14 -6.19
C SER A 522 -52.36 26.23 -6.78
N LEU A 523 -51.57 26.80 -7.69
CA LEU A 523 -50.36 26.23 -8.28
C LEU A 523 -49.23 27.23 -8.09
N HIS A 524 -48.10 26.72 -7.67
CA HIS A 524 -46.90 27.47 -7.38
C HIS A 524 -45.75 26.80 -8.12
N TYR A 525 -44.95 27.58 -8.82
CA TYR A 525 -43.74 27.12 -9.50
C TYR A 525 -42.58 28.00 -9.10
N ASP A 526 -41.46 27.38 -8.72
CA ASP A 526 -40.29 28.08 -8.24
C ASP A 526 -39.01 27.57 -8.93
N ARG A 527 -38.04 28.48 -9.10
CA ARG A 527 -36.70 28.20 -9.63
C ARG A 527 -35.67 28.90 -8.76
N MET A 528 -34.63 28.18 -8.36
CA MET A 528 -33.52 28.71 -7.58
C MET A 528 -32.19 28.34 -8.21
N THR A 529 -31.24 29.27 -8.18
CA THR A 529 -29.82 29.06 -8.47
C THR A 529 -29.04 29.65 -7.30
N ASP A 530 -28.18 28.84 -6.70
CA ASP A 530 -27.42 29.17 -5.50
C ASP A 530 -25.93 28.83 -5.71
N PRO A 531 -25.10 29.83 -6.05
CA PRO A 531 -23.66 29.63 -6.16
C PRO A 531 -22.99 29.64 -4.78
N THR A 532 -22.01 28.76 -4.60
CA THR A 532 -21.23 28.63 -3.37
C THR A 532 -19.82 29.21 -3.53
N ASP A 533 -19.15 29.32 -2.38
CA ASP A 533 -17.78 29.80 -2.19
C ASP A 533 -16.72 28.80 -2.68
N GLU A 534 -17.06 27.51 -2.78
CA GLU A 534 -16.14 26.42 -3.18
C GLU A 534 -16.29 26.01 -4.66
N ASP A 535 -16.61 26.98 -5.53
CA ASP A 535 -16.89 26.73 -6.95
C ASP A 535 -17.99 25.68 -7.21
N ALA A 536 -18.92 25.52 -6.27
CA ALA A 536 -20.14 24.75 -6.49
C ALA A 536 -21.34 25.64 -6.87
N GLU A 537 -22.28 25.07 -7.61
CA GLU A 537 -23.54 25.70 -7.99
C GLU A 537 -24.67 24.68 -7.83
N LEU A 538 -25.70 25.06 -7.08
CA LEU A 538 -26.93 24.28 -6.95
C LEU A 538 -28.05 24.97 -7.72
N THR A 539 -28.78 24.19 -8.53
CA THR A 539 -29.96 24.71 -9.24
C THR A 539 -31.15 23.79 -9.05
N GLY A 540 -32.35 24.36 -8.98
CA GLY A 540 -33.56 23.59 -8.73
C GLY A 540 -34.80 24.20 -9.35
N ASN A 541 -35.71 23.36 -9.81
CA ASN A 541 -37.04 23.74 -10.26
C ASN A 541 -38.10 22.94 -9.50
N GLY A 542 -39.10 23.61 -8.97
CA GLY A 542 -40.02 23.03 -8.02
C GLY A 542 -41.44 23.49 -8.27
N TRP A 543 -42.38 22.71 -7.75
CA TRP A 543 -43.80 23.03 -7.83
C TRP A 543 -44.52 22.61 -6.55
N LEU A 544 -45.60 23.31 -6.24
CA LEU A 544 -46.56 22.99 -5.19
C LEU A 544 -47.96 23.24 -5.73
N VAL A 545 -48.90 22.35 -5.46
CA VAL A 545 -50.30 22.51 -5.83
C VAL A 545 -51.18 22.10 -4.67
N GLY A 546 -52.32 22.77 -4.49
CA GLY A 546 -53.29 22.28 -3.54
C GLY A 546 -54.49 23.18 -3.30
N PRO A 547 -55.45 22.69 -2.49
CA PRO A 547 -56.61 23.46 -2.12
C PRO A 547 -56.30 24.53 -1.08
N TYR A 548 -57.09 25.61 -1.13
CA TYR A 548 -57.18 26.60 -0.06
C TYR A 548 -58.62 26.99 0.21
N ALA A 549 -58.87 27.50 1.39
CA ALA A 549 -60.17 27.98 1.84
C ALA A 549 -60.01 29.21 2.72
N SER A 550 -61.03 30.07 2.69
CA SER A 550 -61.12 31.20 3.61
C SER A 550 -62.56 31.37 4.09
N LEU A 551 -62.74 31.59 5.39
CA LEU A 551 -64.02 31.63 6.08
C LEU A 551 -64.08 32.83 7.03
N GLU A 552 -65.16 33.61 6.98
CA GLU A 552 -65.46 34.60 8.02
C GLU A 552 -66.13 33.91 9.22
N ILE A 553 -65.33 33.49 10.19
CA ILE A 553 -65.78 32.73 11.36
C ILE A 553 -66.47 33.61 12.43
N GLY A 554 -66.21 34.91 12.40
CA GLY A 554 -66.83 35.93 13.25
C GLY A 554 -66.83 37.27 12.53
N LYS A 555 -67.61 38.24 13.00
CA LYS A 555 -67.70 39.55 12.33
C LYS A 555 -66.31 40.19 12.27
N GLY A 556 -65.76 40.36 11.06
CA GLY A 556 -64.41 40.88 10.85
C GLY A 556 -63.29 39.95 11.31
N VAL A 557 -63.54 38.63 11.43
CA VAL A 557 -62.54 37.61 11.77
C VAL A 557 -62.55 36.54 10.69
N PHE A 558 -61.42 36.36 10.04
CA PHE A 558 -61.24 35.49 8.88
C PHE A 558 -60.23 34.41 9.18
N TRP A 559 -60.62 33.16 8.99
CA TRP A 559 -59.70 32.03 8.96
C TRP A 559 -59.32 31.75 7.52
N ASN A 560 -58.02 31.57 7.26
CA ASN A 560 -57.48 31.12 5.99
C ASN A 560 -56.70 29.82 6.21
N GLY A 561 -56.80 28.89 5.26
CA GLY A 561 -56.04 27.65 5.29
C GLY A 561 -55.72 27.15 3.89
N SER A 562 -54.51 26.65 3.70
CA SER A 562 -54.08 25.96 2.49
C SER A 562 -53.25 24.73 2.83
N LEU A 563 -53.40 23.68 2.03
CA LEU A 563 -52.58 22.49 2.07
C LEU A 563 -52.06 22.25 0.66
N SER A 564 -50.76 22.15 0.50
CA SER A 564 -50.11 21.97 -0.79
C SER A 564 -49.14 20.80 -0.77
N TYR A 565 -49.08 20.10 -1.89
CA TYR A 565 -48.17 18.99 -2.15
C TYR A 565 -47.40 19.26 -3.44
N GLY A 566 -46.16 18.79 -3.52
CA GLY A 566 -45.40 18.84 -4.75
C GLY A 566 -44.00 18.29 -4.59
N GLY A 567 -43.06 18.82 -5.36
CA GLY A 567 -41.69 18.33 -5.38
C GLY A 567 -40.78 19.21 -6.20
N SER A 568 -39.50 18.82 -6.30
CA SER A 568 -38.53 19.52 -7.13
C SER A 568 -37.46 18.61 -7.69
N SER A 569 -36.94 19.00 -8.85
CA SER A 569 -35.77 18.38 -9.49
C SER A 569 -34.61 19.35 -9.43
N ASN A 570 -33.46 18.87 -8.95
CA ASN A 570 -32.32 19.69 -8.59
C ASN A 570 -31.02 19.09 -9.09
N THR A 571 -30.05 19.96 -9.32
CA THR A 571 -28.70 19.63 -9.76
C THR A 571 -27.70 20.23 -8.78
N ILE A 572 -26.70 19.45 -8.39
CA ILE A 572 -25.50 19.93 -7.69
C ILE A 572 -24.32 19.76 -8.64
N ASN A 573 -23.62 20.86 -8.89
CA ASN A 573 -22.39 20.87 -9.67
C ASN A 573 -21.30 21.40 -8.75
N THR A 574 -20.27 20.60 -8.47
CA THR A 574 -19.09 21.02 -7.72
C THR A 574 -17.87 20.96 -8.64
N GLU A 575 -16.72 21.43 -8.18
CA GLU A 575 -15.50 21.40 -9.00
C GLU A 575 -15.15 20.00 -9.54
N PHE A 576 -15.41 18.94 -8.76
CA PHE A 576 -15.04 17.57 -9.12
C PHE A 576 -16.20 16.57 -9.18
N TRP A 577 -17.34 16.90 -8.57
CA TRP A 577 -18.45 15.97 -8.36
C TRP A 577 -19.78 16.60 -8.74
N ASP A 578 -20.51 15.94 -9.63
CA ASP A 578 -21.82 16.38 -10.12
C ASP A 578 -22.90 15.36 -9.79
N GLY A 579 -24.11 15.83 -9.48
CA GLY A 579 -25.24 14.95 -9.22
C GLY A 579 -26.59 15.64 -9.40
N ASN A 580 -27.64 14.83 -9.34
CA ASN A 580 -29.02 15.30 -9.35
C ASN A 580 -29.75 14.69 -8.16
N PHE A 581 -30.65 15.46 -7.55
CA PHE A 581 -31.49 14.99 -6.45
C PHE A 581 -32.92 15.49 -6.62
N GLU A 582 -33.87 14.66 -6.23
CA GLU A 582 -35.29 14.95 -6.28
C GLU A 582 -35.82 15.18 -4.86
N THR A 583 -36.84 16.02 -4.74
CA THR A 583 -37.50 16.27 -3.46
C THR A 583 -39.01 16.13 -3.54
N THR A 584 -39.61 15.78 -2.40
CA THR A 584 -41.06 15.76 -2.18
C THR A 584 -41.42 16.75 -1.08
N ARG A 585 -42.50 17.53 -1.28
CA ARG A 585 -42.84 18.69 -0.45
C ARG A 585 -44.26 18.63 0.06
N TRP A 586 -44.44 19.00 1.33
CA TRP A 586 -45.73 19.25 1.96
C TRP A 586 -45.72 20.61 2.65
N MET A 587 -46.71 21.45 2.35
CA MET A 587 -46.87 22.75 3.00
C MET A 587 -48.30 22.91 3.52
N ALA A 588 -48.42 23.21 4.82
CA ALA A 588 -49.66 23.61 5.45
C ALA A 588 -49.50 25.05 5.95
N ASP A 589 -50.33 25.97 5.48
CA ASP A 589 -50.35 27.36 5.91
C ASP A 589 -51.74 27.70 6.41
N THR A 590 -51.81 28.29 7.60
CA THR A 590 -53.06 28.75 8.18
C THR A 590 -52.89 30.10 8.86
N SER A 591 -53.90 30.94 8.74
CA SER A 591 -53.92 32.21 9.44
C SER A 591 -55.30 32.57 9.97
N LEU A 592 -55.29 33.39 11.01
CA LEU A 592 -56.44 34.07 11.56
C LEU A 592 -56.20 35.58 11.45
N GLU A 593 -57.02 36.24 10.64
CA GLU A 593 -56.93 37.66 10.36
C GLU A 593 -58.14 38.39 10.95
N GLY A 594 -57.89 39.50 11.64
CA GLY A 594 -58.92 40.40 12.12
C GLY A 594 -58.97 41.67 11.29
N GLN A 595 -60.14 42.29 11.17
CA GLN A 595 -60.30 43.66 10.71
C GLN A 595 -61.40 44.35 11.52
N TRP A 596 -61.00 45.28 12.37
CA TRP A 596 -61.93 46.03 13.22
C TRP A 596 -61.76 47.53 13.04
N ASN A 597 -62.88 48.24 12.91
CA ASN A 597 -62.91 49.68 12.93
C ASN A 597 -63.05 50.14 14.38
N LEU A 598 -62.04 50.87 14.89
CA LEU A 598 -62.06 51.46 16.23
C LEU A 598 -62.91 52.73 16.26
N ASP A 599 -62.89 53.47 15.15
CA ASP A 599 -63.76 54.60 14.82
C ASP A 599 -64.02 54.63 13.30
N GLU A 600 -64.67 55.67 12.78
CA GLU A 600 -64.98 55.78 11.34
C GLU A 600 -63.73 55.84 10.45
N GLU A 601 -62.58 56.25 11.00
CA GLU A 601 -61.36 56.51 10.23
C GLU A 601 -60.21 55.56 10.59
N THR A 602 -60.29 54.85 11.72
CA THR A 602 -59.22 54.03 12.30
C THR A 602 -59.56 52.55 12.23
N THR A 603 -58.71 51.78 11.56
CA THR A 603 -58.81 50.33 11.45
C THR A 603 -57.61 49.66 12.11
N ILE A 604 -57.85 48.58 12.84
CA ILE A 604 -56.83 47.66 13.33
C ILE A 604 -57.01 46.28 12.67
N SER A 605 -55.90 45.68 12.25
CA SER A 605 -55.86 44.41 11.53
C SER A 605 -54.82 43.48 12.17
N PRO A 606 -55.16 42.70 13.21
CA PRO A 606 -54.26 41.66 13.71
C PRO A 606 -54.20 40.47 12.76
N LYS A 607 -53.09 39.73 12.81
CA LYS A 607 -52.86 38.51 12.06
C LYS A 607 -52.05 37.53 12.90
N LEU A 608 -52.60 36.33 13.10
CA LEU A 608 -51.88 35.17 13.59
C LEU A 608 -51.69 34.21 12.41
N ARG A 609 -50.46 33.81 12.08
CA ARG A 609 -50.17 32.86 10.99
C ARG A 609 -49.28 31.74 11.51
N ALA A 610 -49.58 30.51 11.11
CA ALA A 610 -48.75 29.34 11.33
C ALA A 610 -48.50 28.62 10.01
N ILE A 611 -47.26 28.22 9.77
CA ILE A 611 -46.83 27.49 8.57
C ILE A 611 -46.06 26.26 9.02
N TYR A 612 -46.37 25.11 8.44
CA TYR A 612 -45.55 23.93 8.47
C TYR A 612 -45.13 23.59 7.04
N PHE A 613 -43.84 23.38 6.81
CA PHE A 613 -43.29 22.99 5.52
C PHE A 613 -42.29 21.85 5.74
N SER A 614 -42.56 20.69 5.17
CA SER A 614 -41.62 19.57 5.08
C SER A 614 -41.14 19.38 3.64
N GLU A 615 -39.84 19.23 3.45
CA GLU A 615 -39.22 18.82 2.18
C GLU A 615 -38.33 17.60 2.42
N LYS A 616 -38.71 16.47 1.81
CA LYS A 616 -37.93 15.24 1.81
C LYS A 616 -37.03 15.21 0.58
N VAL A 617 -35.73 15.08 0.79
CA VAL A 617 -34.74 14.75 -0.23
C VAL A 617 -34.65 13.23 -0.32
N ASP A 618 -34.75 12.68 -1.53
CA ASP A 618 -34.51 11.26 -1.77
C ASP A 618 -33.00 10.97 -1.87
N ASP A 619 -32.60 9.73 -1.56
CA ASP A 619 -31.21 9.29 -1.73
C ASP A 619 -30.73 9.60 -3.15
N TYR A 620 -29.52 10.15 -3.26
CA TYR A 620 -28.98 10.63 -4.52
C TYR A 620 -27.54 10.19 -4.72
N THR A 621 -27.03 10.37 -5.92
CA THR A 621 -25.68 9.94 -6.29
C THR A 621 -24.96 11.03 -7.04
N VAL A 622 -23.74 11.31 -6.61
CA VAL A 622 -22.80 12.21 -7.28
C VAL A 622 -21.71 11.43 -7.98
N LYS A 623 -21.18 11.97 -9.06
CA LYS A 623 -20.16 11.32 -9.90
C LYS A 623 -19.06 12.29 -10.25
N ASN A 624 -17.84 11.78 -10.35
CA ASN A 624 -16.69 12.55 -10.85
C ASN A 624 -16.43 12.26 -12.34
N SER A 625 -15.49 13.01 -12.93
CA SER A 625 -15.08 12.84 -14.33
C SER A 625 -14.44 11.47 -14.63
N SER A 626 -13.92 10.79 -13.61
CA SER A 626 -13.32 9.45 -13.71
C SER A 626 -14.37 8.33 -13.74
N GLY A 627 -15.63 8.64 -13.44
CA GLY A 627 -16.74 7.70 -13.39
C GLY A 627 -16.97 7.07 -12.01
N ASP A 628 -16.24 7.49 -10.98
CA ASP A 628 -16.51 7.09 -9.60
C ASP A 628 -17.84 7.70 -9.14
N ALA A 629 -18.54 7.01 -8.25
CA ALA A 629 -19.85 7.41 -7.76
C ALA A 629 -19.93 7.29 -6.24
N ILE A 630 -20.56 8.26 -5.60
CA ILE A 630 -20.85 8.29 -4.16
C ILE A 630 -22.35 8.42 -3.98
N THR A 631 -22.97 7.50 -3.25
CA THR A 631 -24.37 7.57 -2.85
C THR A 631 -24.46 8.29 -1.51
N ILE A 632 -25.34 9.27 -1.43
CA ILE A 632 -25.60 10.07 -0.24
C ILE A 632 -27.05 9.81 0.17
N ASP A 633 -27.23 9.51 1.46
CA ASP A 633 -28.53 9.23 2.05
C ASP A 633 -29.38 10.52 2.03
N GLY A 634 -30.66 10.39 1.66
CA GLY A 634 -31.61 11.48 1.70
C GLY A 634 -31.98 11.87 3.14
N PHE A 635 -32.55 13.07 3.28
CA PHE A 635 -32.96 13.62 4.57
C PHE A 635 -34.31 14.33 4.47
N ASN A 636 -34.92 14.62 5.62
CA ASN A 636 -36.12 15.45 5.70
C ASN A 636 -35.75 16.78 6.35
N GLU A 637 -36.09 17.88 5.68
CA GLU A 637 -35.99 19.23 6.24
C GLU A 637 -37.39 19.72 6.62
N ASP A 638 -37.61 19.95 7.92
CA ASP A 638 -38.90 20.38 8.48
C ASP A 638 -38.81 21.80 9.03
N GLN A 639 -39.78 22.63 8.67
CA GLN A 639 -39.90 24.00 9.14
C GLN A 639 -41.29 24.25 9.75
N PHE A 640 -41.31 24.79 10.97
CA PHE A 640 -42.52 25.29 11.60
C PHE A 640 -42.37 26.76 11.99
N ARG A 641 -43.24 27.64 11.49
CA ARG A 641 -43.21 29.08 11.76
C ARG A 641 -44.52 29.53 12.35
N VAL A 642 -44.47 30.34 13.41
CA VAL A 642 -45.63 31.01 13.99
C VAL A 642 -45.34 32.49 14.11
N SER A 643 -46.27 33.33 13.66
CA SER A 643 -46.16 34.79 13.73
C SER A 643 -47.45 35.42 14.20
N LEU A 644 -47.31 36.46 15.02
CA LEU A 644 -48.39 37.32 15.47
C LEU A 644 -48.01 38.76 15.11
N GLY A 645 -48.89 39.44 14.38
CA GLY A 645 -48.73 40.85 14.08
C GLY A 645 -50.03 41.61 14.15
N ALA A 646 -49.93 42.93 14.11
CA ALA A 646 -51.06 43.83 13.95
C ALA A 646 -50.65 45.07 13.17
N GLU A 647 -51.51 45.49 12.25
CA GLU A 647 -51.43 46.77 11.56
C GLU A 647 -52.52 47.71 12.08
N ILE A 648 -52.16 48.95 12.40
CA ILE A 648 -53.10 50.05 12.64
C ILE A 648 -53.00 51.06 11.51
N ALA A 649 -54.15 51.50 11.01
CA ALA A 649 -54.22 52.51 9.96
C ALA A 649 -55.31 53.53 10.30
N ARG A 650 -55.02 54.82 10.09
CA ARG A 650 -56.00 55.90 10.30
C ARG A 650 -56.07 56.78 9.08
N SER A 651 -57.28 57.09 8.61
CA SER A 651 -57.52 57.96 7.47
C SER A 651 -57.75 59.42 7.92
N PHE A 652 -57.22 60.36 7.13
CA PHE A 652 -57.31 61.80 7.35
C PHE A 652 -57.69 62.47 6.03
N VAL A 653 -58.69 63.34 6.04
CA VAL A 653 -59.01 64.19 4.88
C VAL A 653 -58.26 65.51 5.01
N LEU A 654 -57.38 65.80 4.06
CA LEU A 654 -56.63 67.05 3.98
C LEU A 654 -57.53 68.19 3.46
N GLU A 655 -57.13 69.45 3.68
CA GLU A 655 -57.88 70.64 3.23
C GLU A 655 -58.17 70.65 1.73
N ASN A 656 -57.29 70.02 0.93
CA ASN A 656 -57.44 69.85 -0.52
C ASN A 656 -58.23 68.58 -0.90
N GLY A 657 -59.04 68.01 0.00
CA GLY A 657 -59.88 66.84 -0.24
C GLY A 657 -59.13 65.51 -0.43
N THR A 658 -57.79 65.52 -0.34
CA THR A 658 -56.97 64.30 -0.45
C THR A 658 -57.12 63.46 0.82
N LYS A 659 -57.30 62.15 0.68
CA LYS A 659 -57.27 61.22 1.82
C LYS A 659 -55.84 60.73 2.06
N LEU A 660 -55.32 60.96 3.26
CA LEU A 660 -54.04 60.49 3.74
C LEU A 660 -54.29 59.38 4.77
N LYS A 661 -53.74 58.19 4.56
CA LYS A 661 -53.87 57.03 5.44
C LYS A 661 -52.50 56.50 5.85
N PRO A 662 -51.88 57.02 6.92
CA PRO A 662 -50.75 56.36 7.57
C PRO A 662 -51.12 54.98 8.10
N LYS A 663 -50.15 54.08 8.06
CA LYS A 663 -50.21 52.69 8.50
C LYS A 663 -48.96 52.38 9.32
N LEU A 664 -49.13 51.67 10.43
CA LEU A 664 -48.03 51.15 11.24
C LEU A 664 -48.33 49.69 11.58
N GLY A 665 -47.41 48.80 11.23
CA GLY A 665 -47.48 47.38 11.47
C GLY A 665 -46.34 46.90 12.35
N LEU A 666 -46.65 45.97 13.25
CA LEU A 666 -45.67 45.23 14.04
C LEU A 666 -45.98 43.75 13.92
N THR A 667 -44.98 42.94 13.60
CA THR A 667 -45.08 41.48 13.59
C THR A 667 -43.93 40.91 14.40
N GLY A 668 -44.22 39.95 15.26
CA GLY A 668 -43.23 39.13 15.96
C GLY A 668 -43.56 37.67 15.74
N GLY A 669 -42.54 36.84 15.60
CA GLY A 669 -42.72 35.42 15.39
C GLY A 669 -41.57 34.59 15.91
N PHE A 670 -41.78 33.29 15.87
CA PHE A 670 -40.80 32.27 16.19
C PHE A 670 -40.80 31.24 15.06
N SER A 671 -39.61 30.77 14.70
CA SER A 671 -39.43 29.73 13.70
C SER A 671 -38.70 28.56 14.34
N GLY A 672 -39.28 27.36 14.41
CA GLY A 672 -38.49 26.16 14.64
C GLY A 672 -39.20 24.98 15.32
N ILE A 673 -38.81 23.79 14.88
CA ILE A 673 -38.70 22.56 15.67
C ILE A 673 -37.22 22.37 16.11
N ASP A 674 -36.27 23.04 15.43
CA ASP A 674 -34.81 22.81 15.51
C ASP A 674 -34.01 24.04 16.02
N GLY A 675 -34.69 25.01 16.63
CA GLY A 675 -34.04 26.09 17.39
C GLY A 675 -33.71 27.39 16.65
N ALA A 676 -34.32 27.66 15.49
CA ALA A 676 -34.18 28.96 14.83
C ALA A 676 -34.85 30.09 15.64
N GLY A 677 -34.24 31.28 15.61
CA GLY A 677 -34.55 32.35 16.56
C GLY A 677 -35.91 33.02 16.37
N ALA A 678 -36.24 33.91 17.32
CA ALA A 678 -37.34 34.84 17.17
C ALA A 678 -37.07 35.81 16.01
N PHE A 679 -38.09 36.16 15.25
CA PHE A 679 -38.01 37.22 14.24
C PHE A 679 -39.03 38.32 14.50
N GLY A 680 -38.73 39.52 14.02
CA GLY A 680 -39.61 40.67 14.15
C GLY A 680 -39.58 41.53 12.89
N ALA A 681 -40.72 42.12 12.56
CA ALA A 681 -40.87 43.06 11.46
C ALA A 681 -41.62 44.30 11.91
N VAL A 682 -41.13 45.47 11.49
CA VAL A 682 -41.81 46.76 11.66
C VAL A 682 -42.12 47.31 10.28
N THR A 683 -43.39 47.61 10.02
CA THR A 683 -43.83 48.21 8.75
C THR A 683 -44.36 49.61 9.03
N ALA A 684 -43.89 50.63 8.32
CA ALA A 684 -44.42 51.99 8.39
C ALA A 684 -44.79 52.44 6.98
N GLY A 685 -46.05 52.80 6.74
CA GLY A 685 -46.51 53.20 5.41
C GLY A 685 -47.48 54.36 5.41
N VAL A 686 -47.66 54.95 4.23
CA VAL A 686 -48.58 56.04 3.95
C VAL A 686 -49.25 55.77 2.62
N SER A 687 -50.59 55.80 2.62
CA SER A 687 -51.40 55.84 1.40
C SER A 687 -51.98 57.23 1.21
N LEU A 688 -51.86 57.79 0.01
CA LEU A 688 -52.41 59.07 -0.41
C LEU A 688 -53.42 58.82 -1.54
N GLN A 689 -54.61 59.41 -1.45
CA GLN A 689 -55.62 59.39 -2.49
C GLN A 689 -56.10 60.81 -2.78
N THR A 690 -55.73 61.34 -3.95
CA THR A 690 -56.06 62.69 -4.39
C THR A 690 -57.47 62.77 -4.99
N MET A 691 -58.03 63.98 -5.09
CA MET A 691 -59.33 64.21 -5.74
C MET A 691 -59.37 63.86 -7.23
N ASN A 692 -58.21 63.84 -7.91
CA ASN A 692 -58.09 63.41 -9.31
C ASN A 692 -57.84 61.90 -9.44
N PHE A 693 -58.21 61.14 -8.41
CA PHE A 693 -58.06 59.68 -8.29
C PHE A 693 -56.65 59.14 -8.55
N TRP A 694 -55.62 59.96 -8.35
CA TRP A 694 -54.27 59.44 -8.15
C TRP A 694 -54.15 58.87 -6.76
N MET A 695 -53.65 57.63 -6.68
CA MET A 695 -53.24 57.00 -5.43
C MET A 695 -51.74 56.73 -5.41
N LEU A 696 -51.15 56.88 -4.23
CA LEU A 696 -49.75 56.56 -3.94
C LEU A 696 -49.70 55.84 -2.59
N ASP A 697 -49.30 54.58 -2.57
CA ASP A 697 -49.08 53.77 -1.36
C ASP A 697 -47.58 53.52 -1.24
N THR A 698 -46.99 53.99 -0.14
CA THR A 698 -45.58 53.79 0.18
C THR A 698 -45.46 53.11 1.51
N SER A 699 -44.53 52.16 1.68
CA SER A 699 -44.22 51.61 2.99
C SER A 699 -42.75 51.21 3.11
N LEU A 700 -42.19 51.36 4.29
CA LEU A 700 -40.91 50.83 4.69
C LEU A 700 -41.13 49.61 5.59
N LEU A 701 -40.33 48.58 5.39
CA LEU A 701 -40.32 47.34 6.16
C LEU A 701 -38.95 47.20 6.79
N PHE A 702 -38.88 46.91 8.08
CA PHE A 702 -37.64 46.65 8.80
C PHE A 702 -37.75 45.30 9.50
N ASN A 703 -36.96 44.31 9.06
CA ASN A 703 -36.95 42.98 9.68
C ASN A 703 -35.71 42.79 10.54
N ILE A 704 -35.86 42.00 11.61
CA ILE A 704 -34.80 41.58 12.53
C ILE A 704 -34.99 40.09 12.80
N GLU A 705 -33.95 39.29 12.61
CA GLU A 705 -33.94 37.86 12.95
C GLU A 705 -33.10 37.61 14.20
N GLY A 706 -33.33 36.46 14.86
CA GLY A 706 -32.76 36.12 16.16
C GLY A 706 -31.26 35.85 16.14
N ASP A 707 -30.69 35.63 14.96
CA ASP A 707 -29.25 35.53 14.69
C ASP A 707 -28.59 36.92 14.46
N GLY A 708 -29.38 38.00 14.51
CA GLY A 708 -28.93 39.37 14.30
C GLY A 708 -29.00 39.87 12.86
N LYS A 709 -29.50 39.08 11.88
CA LYS A 709 -29.78 39.56 10.52
C LYS A 709 -30.81 40.70 10.54
N LYS A 710 -30.59 41.70 9.68
CA LYS A 710 -31.48 42.87 9.51
C LYS A 710 -31.72 43.14 8.04
N SER A 711 -32.97 43.39 7.66
CA SER A 711 -33.30 43.82 6.30
C SER A 711 -34.20 45.05 6.29
N VAL A 712 -34.02 45.92 5.29
CA VAL A 712 -34.79 47.15 5.10
C VAL A 712 -35.40 47.17 3.72
N GLY A 713 -36.71 46.93 3.67
CA GLY A 713 -37.52 46.97 2.48
C GLY A 713 -38.23 48.30 2.27
N ALA A 714 -38.52 48.62 1.02
CA ALA A 714 -39.45 49.66 0.63
C ALA A 714 -40.56 49.05 -0.24
N LYS A 715 -41.72 49.68 -0.29
CA LYS A 715 -42.80 49.39 -1.21
C LYS A 715 -43.26 50.73 -1.76
N VAL A 716 -43.43 50.83 -3.06
CA VAL A 716 -44.03 51.98 -3.73
C VAL A 716 -45.03 51.44 -4.74
N ALA A 717 -46.29 51.82 -4.60
CA ALA A 717 -47.34 51.56 -5.55
C ALA A 717 -48.00 52.89 -5.93
N ALA A 718 -48.10 53.16 -7.23
CA ALA A 718 -48.72 54.35 -7.77
C ALA A 718 -49.79 53.97 -8.80
N ALA A 719 -50.86 54.74 -8.80
CA ALA A 719 -52.17 54.29 -9.20
C ALA A 719 -52.96 55.48 -9.74
N LYS A 720 -53.68 55.32 -10.85
CA LYS A 720 -54.53 56.38 -11.39
C LYS A 720 -55.81 55.78 -11.95
N LYS A 721 -56.93 56.12 -11.34
CA LYS A 721 -58.25 55.83 -11.92
C LYS A 721 -58.48 56.79 -13.08
N PHE A 722 -58.69 56.25 -14.28
CA PHE A 722 -58.98 57.03 -15.49
C PHE A 722 -60.49 57.26 -15.66
#